data_AF-A0A0V1PSD7-F1
#
_entry.id   AF-A0A0V1PSD7-F1
#
_cell.length_a   1.000
_cell.length_b   1.000
_cell.length_c   1.000
_cell.angle_alpha   90.00
_cell.angle_beta   90.00
_cell.angle_gamma   90.00
#
_symmetry.space_group_name_H-M   'P 1'
#
loop_
_entity.id
_entity.type
_entity.pdbx_description
1 polymer ?
#
loop_
_entity_poly.entity_id
_entity_poly.type
_entity_poly.pdbx_seq_one_letter_code
_entity_poly.pdbx_strand_id
1 'polypeptide(L)'
;MKTSKTIPSKIFNHIAEKQERERRYREHEEDKYSSTISSTLFVSQPNNIHIPSELTVDDHRSQNKSSIGKEIIKLMQEQNIGVVAERLNAYKEEDKFVEPEIINQIFEMAIKGEPKREVLPNECQAELPRYQRNRGLPLDTPYYRFIYDKIPHLYYVCQSYEKIMFNNKKFQENYIWLCYHMDNVNTLQQLVYVYLKQPEYDSKVISYIMSGFILNYEVEFSKTLLQNIISLGKPLDASVLDVVIHQFIKVDSLFENMVSVLESWIKAKNCMLPTPKTMANILGEYYKYGTKEEICLLKGLVSSLGYSNHTLIRQTNLKYRIIRRDPNNFKKDVLKEDIIEFNEIAKELKDNKEELKDFYYSFMVMFSKYSDLKMIKFVIYKMQQEGMDLDEKFFSVISKYYATHEKFLQLFNFLKAISKNLEFNETYLRDLFHGFVTTYPHYADEFTNKFHWWIKENNMFKDYDKERYLSSMKIVRLESQYTPYGIHKNILDSKKYESCDWSRIAWTRNLRGKADPVTGQVNFRVTKGFRDILRKGVKPDYKVIERTFRRLNAENRRKLFDLLDTIRLPSTKQQKLSILDLQVDTTKSRLFKYYSDGINHLNSNNRILLGRIFYNNGLHPQATTLLNGTRLEEMNDRSYMAKLNIQLRNYMACHEYFNMIDTIQQFPIDDIVLSPYIYTQCCYIEKKLMQKLKIEELKEQQNNLQHHREKTYSYVAANGELIENAPKLGMKLPPPQYTIVPALKALRGLIGDIDVRLTKDRTDIMNEIQQMFTFLNRWIADKGDERKI
;
A
#
# COMPACT_ATOMS: atom_id res chain seq x y z
N MET A 1 -2.94 26.01 14.01
CA MET A 1 -1.63 26.36 14.58
C MET A 1 -1.61 25.86 16.01
N LYS A 2 -0.93 24.75 16.27
CA LYS A 2 -0.42 24.37 17.59
C LYS A 2 1.10 24.37 17.43
N THR A 3 1.74 25.02 18.39
CA THR A 3 3.16 25.38 18.48
C THR A 3 4.10 24.27 18.00
N SER A 4 5.12 24.67 17.22
CA SER A 4 6.33 23.88 17.01
C SER A 4 6.84 23.33 18.34
N LYS A 5 7.03 22.01 18.44
CA LYS A 5 7.72 21.38 19.58
C LYS A 5 9.16 21.96 19.60
N THR A 6 9.40 23.05 20.32
CA THR A 6 10.71 23.71 20.55
C THR A 6 11.64 22.91 21.47
N ILE A 7 11.50 21.59 21.44
CA ILE A 7 12.03 20.66 22.43
C ILE A 7 13.46 20.19 22.08
N PRO A 8 13.86 20.00 20.81
CA PRO A 8 15.20 19.52 20.51
C PRO A 8 16.30 20.46 21.04
N SER A 9 16.22 21.76 20.74
CA SER A 9 17.31 22.70 21.04
C SER A 9 17.62 22.82 22.54
N LYS A 10 16.61 22.84 23.42
CA LYS A 10 16.86 22.94 24.88
C LYS A 10 17.50 21.68 25.47
N ILE A 11 17.15 20.51 24.96
CA ILE A 11 17.69 19.22 25.41
C ILE A 11 19.14 19.07 24.95
N PHE A 12 19.39 19.31 23.66
CA PHE A 12 20.71 19.12 23.06
C PHE A 12 21.70 20.20 23.48
N ASN A 13 21.28 21.46 23.66
CA ASN A 13 22.16 22.51 24.18
C ASN A 13 22.64 22.19 25.62
N HIS A 14 21.76 21.68 26.49
CA HIS A 14 22.14 21.35 27.86
C HIS A 14 23.05 20.11 27.96
N ILE A 15 22.83 19.09 27.13
CA ILE A 15 23.69 17.91 27.07
C ILE A 15 25.05 18.26 26.45
N ALA A 16 25.07 19.05 25.36
CA ALA A 16 26.29 19.51 24.72
C ALA A 16 27.13 20.42 25.64
N GLU A 17 26.50 21.36 26.36
CA GLU A 17 27.18 22.19 27.36
C GLU A 17 27.78 21.37 28.50
N LYS A 18 27.10 20.32 28.95
CA LYS A 18 27.61 19.44 30.01
C LYS A 18 28.80 18.61 29.52
N GLN A 19 28.72 18.03 28.33
CA GLN A 19 29.82 17.26 27.73
C GLN A 19 31.03 18.13 27.41
N GLU A 20 30.81 19.37 26.95
CA GLU A 20 31.87 20.35 26.71
C GLU A 20 32.55 20.77 28.03
N ARG A 21 31.78 20.95 29.12
CA ARG A 21 32.36 21.15 30.46
C ARG A 21 33.18 19.95 30.92
N GLU A 22 32.67 18.73 30.78
CA GLU A 22 33.38 17.50 31.17
C GLU A 22 34.63 17.24 30.32
N ARG A 23 34.66 17.68 29.06
CA ARG A 23 35.83 17.63 28.19
C ARG A 23 36.91 18.63 28.64
N ARG A 24 36.52 19.87 28.94
CA ARG A 24 37.43 20.89 29.52
C ARG A 24 37.97 20.49 30.89
N TYR A 25 37.19 19.77 31.69
CA TYR A 25 37.66 19.24 32.97
C TYR A 25 38.72 18.14 32.79
N ARG A 26 38.57 17.26 31.78
CA ARG A 26 39.58 16.24 31.47
C ARG A 26 40.86 16.82 30.87
N GLU A 27 40.75 17.83 30.00
CA GLU A 27 41.90 18.55 29.46
C GLU A 27 42.65 19.34 30.56
N HIS A 28 41.94 19.83 31.60
CA HIS A 28 42.57 20.47 32.77
C HIS A 28 43.17 19.51 33.81
N GLU A 29 42.79 18.23 33.83
CA GLU A 29 43.41 17.21 34.71
C GLU A 29 44.70 16.64 34.11
N GLU A 30 44.81 16.55 32.78
CA GLU A 30 46.05 16.11 32.11
C GLU A 30 47.19 17.14 32.25
N ASP A 31 46.88 18.43 32.41
CA ASP A 31 47.87 19.50 32.66
C ASP A 31 48.34 19.61 34.13
N LYS A 32 47.72 18.88 35.07
CA LYS A 32 48.05 18.97 36.51
C LYS A 32 48.90 17.84 37.07
N TYR A 33 49.23 16.82 36.29
CA TYR A 33 50.08 15.71 36.72
C TYR A 33 51.39 15.63 35.94
N SER A 34 52.17 16.71 35.98
CA SER A 34 53.62 16.65 35.76
C SER A 34 54.36 17.45 36.84
N SER A 35 54.40 16.94 38.06
CA SER A 35 55.57 17.09 38.96
C SER A 35 55.33 16.50 40.35
N THR A 36 56.41 15.89 40.84
CA THR A 36 56.73 15.49 42.22
C THR A 36 56.38 14.08 42.72
N ILE A 37 57.48 13.45 43.16
CA ILE A 37 57.71 12.15 43.76
C ILE A 37 57.74 12.35 45.31
N SER A 38 57.24 11.38 46.08
CA SER A 38 57.95 10.68 47.20
C SER A 38 57.03 10.18 48.32
N SER A 39 57.04 8.85 48.49
CA SER A 39 57.15 8.04 49.72
C SER A 39 56.81 8.63 51.11
N THR A 40 56.03 7.88 51.92
CA THR A 40 56.51 7.22 53.17
C THR A 40 55.43 6.34 53.83
N LEU A 41 55.90 5.24 54.42
CA LEU A 41 55.20 4.27 55.27
C LEU A 41 54.89 4.85 56.67
N PHE A 42 53.85 4.37 57.38
CA PHE A 42 53.95 3.79 58.74
C PHE A 42 52.60 3.23 59.26
N VAL A 43 52.74 2.28 60.18
CA VAL A 43 51.78 1.32 60.77
C VAL A 43 51.35 1.76 62.19
N SER A 44 50.13 1.42 62.64
CA SER A 44 49.79 0.77 63.95
C SER A 44 48.36 1.08 64.48
N GLN A 45 47.85 0.14 65.28
CA GLN A 45 46.45 -0.19 65.65
C GLN A 45 45.84 0.67 66.82
N PRO A 46 44.92 0.14 67.67
CA PRO A 46 43.45 0.19 67.59
C PRO A 46 42.82 0.95 68.79
N ASN A 47 41.51 1.21 68.80
CA ASN A 47 40.80 1.46 70.07
C ASN A 47 39.34 1.02 70.05
N ASN A 48 39.02 0.13 70.98
CA ASN A 48 37.69 -0.29 71.43
C ASN A 48 37.00 0.84 72.19
N ILE A 49 35.73 1.12 71.89
CA ILE A 49 34.74 1.60 72.88
C ILE A 49 33.40 0.88 72.61
N HIS A 50 32.85 0.28 73.66
CA HIS A 50 31.63 -0.53 73.69
C HIS A 50 30.39 0.33 74.06
N ILE A 51 29.35 0.26 73.22
CA ILE A 51 27.85 0.26 73.39
C ILE A 51 27.12 1.21 74.38
N PRO A 52 25.86 1.63 74.07
CA PRO A 52 24.63 0.81 74.27
C PRO A 52 23.62 0.91 73.09
N SER A 53 23.20 -0.15 72.38
CA SER A 53 22.11 -1.11 72.67
C SER A 53 20.84 -0.53 73.30
N GLU A 54 20.06 0.19 72.49
CA GLU A 54 18.60 0.32 72.63
C GLU A 54 17.89 0.06 71.29
N LEU A 55 17.38 -1.16 71.18
CA LEU A 55 16.06 -1.57 70.64
C LEU A 55 15.40 -0.74 69.50
N THR A 56 15.56 -1.28 68.28
CA THR A 56 14.47 -1.74 67.40
C THR A 56 13.30 -0.79 67.06
N VAL A 57 13.38 -0.21 65.85
CA VAL A 57 12.19 0.07 64.98
C VAL A 57 12.40 -0.45 63.54
N ASP A 58 13.61 -0.83 63.13
CA ASP A 58 13.92 -1.14 61.72
C ASP A 58 13.77 -2.62 61.29
N ASP A 59 13.56 -3.57 62.22
CA ASP A 59 13.50 -5.00 61.85
C ASP A 59 12.14 -5.49 61.29
N HIS A 60 11.06 -4.74 61.45
CA HIS A 60 9.76 -5.10 60.87
C HIS A 60 9.57 -4.62 59.42
N ARG A 61 10.39 -3.69 58.94
CA ARG A 61 10.36 -3.22 57.53
C ARG A 61 11.23 -4.05 56.60
N SER A 62 12.22 -4.79 57.10
CA SER A 62 13.11 -5.64 56.29
C SER A 62 12.49 -7.02 56.01
N GLN A 63 11.75 -7.61 56.95
CA GLN A 63 11.13 -8.93 56.77
C GLN A 63 9.89 -8.93 55.84
N ASN A 64 9.09 -7.85 55.83
CA ASN A 64 7.93 -7.73 54.94
C ASN A 64 8.30 -7.42 53.46
N LYS A 65 9.50 -6.87 53.20
CA LYS A 65 9.97 -6.58 51.82
C LYS A 65 10.30 -7.87 51.05
N SER A 66 10.82 -8.90 51.74
CA SER A 66 11.14 -10.20 51.17
C SER A 66 9.91 -11.07 50.83
N SER A 67 8.80 -10.92 51.55
CA SER A 67 7.61 -11.79 51.39
C SER A 67 6.77 -11.40 50.16
N ILE A 68 6.55 -10.10 49.94
CA ILE A 68 5.80 -9.56 48.78
C ILE A 68 6.45 -9.99 47.47
N GLY A 69 7.78 -9.86 47.40
CA GLY A 69 8.57 -10.28 46.24
C GLY A 69 8.46 -11.77 45.93
N LYS A 70 8.53 -12.61 46.97
CA LYS A 70 8.37 -14.08 46.84
C LYS A 70 6.96 -14.47 46.40
N GLU A 71 5.92 -13.78 46.89
CA GLU A 71 4.53 -14.00 46.48
C GLU A 71 4.32 -13.66 45.01
N ILE A 72 4.84 -12.52 44.55
CA ILE A 72 4.73 -12.11 43.14
C ILE A 72 5.48 -13.06 42.21
N ILE A 73 6.68 -13.49 42.59
CA ILE A 73 7.45 -14.47 41.81
C ILE A 73 6.72 -15.82 41.75
N LYS A 74 6.10 -16.25 42.84
CA LYS A 74 5.28 -17.48 42.87
C LYS A 74 4.06 -17.36 41.94
N LEU A 75 3.34 -16.23 41.99
CA LEU A 75 2.21 -15.97 41.09
C LEU A 75 2.64 -15.90 39.61
N MET A 76 3.84 -15.39 39.32
CA MET A 76 4.41 -15.41 37.96
C MET A 76 4.81 -16.83 37.51
N GLN A 77 5.20 -17.73 38.41
CA GLN A 77 5.47 -19.15 38.08
C GLN A 77 4.19 -19.88 37.64
N GLU A 78 3.02 -19.43 38.11
CA GLU A 78 1.70 -19.92 37.68
C GLU A 78 1.25 -19.32 36.32
N GLN A 79 2.11 -18.53 35.66
CA GLN A 79 1.91 -17.88 34.34
C GLN A 79 0.71 -16.93 34.23
N ASN A 80 0.13 -16.47 35.34
CA ASN A 80 -1.03 -15.58 35.31
C ASN A 80 -0.63 -14.11 35.46
N ILE A 81 -0.15 -13.51 34.36
CA ILE A 81 0.32 -12.11 34.35
C ILE A 81 -0.79 -11.09 34.66
N GLY A 82 -2.05 -11.43 34.34
CA GLY A 82 -3.21 -10.59 34.65
C GLY A 82 -3.39 -10.44 36.16
N VAL A 83 -3.39 -11.56 36.89
CA VAL A 83 -3.53 -11.59 38.35
C VAL A 83 -2.33 -10.91 39.04
N VAL A 84 -1.12 -11.09 38.50
CA VAL A 84 0.07 -10.40 39.03
C VAL A 84 -0.05 -8.89 38.86
N ALA A 85 -0.53 -8.41 37.72
CA ALA A 85 -0.74 -6.98 37.49
C ALA A 85 -1.80 -6.40 38.45
N GLU A 86 -2.91 -7.10 38.67
CA GLU A 86 -3.94 -6.69 39.63
C GLU A 86 -3.39 -6.63 41.07
N ARG A 87 -2.63 -7.65 41.48
CA ARG A 87 -2.05 -7.73 42.83
C ARG A 87 -1.01 -6.63 43.09
N LEU A 88 -0.16 -6.34 42.10
CA LEU A 88 0.80 -5.23 42.16
C LEU A 88 0.15 -3.86 42.32
N ASN A 89 -1.05 -3.68 41.78
CA ASN A 89 -1.81 -2.44 41.95
C ASN A 89 -2.45 -2.35 43.31
N ALA A 90 -3.04 -3.44 43.81
CA ALA A 90 -3.55 -3.48 45.17
C ALA A 90 -2.45 -3.13 46.17
N TYR A 91 -1.22 -3.64 45.98
CA TYR A 91 -0.08 -3.26 46.82
C TYR A 91 0.30 -1.78 46.72
N LYS A 92 0.21 -1.19 45.53
CA LYS A 92 0.42 0.25 45.38
C LYS A 92 -0.69 1.08 46.05
N GLU A 93 -1.95 0.67 45.97
CA GLU A 93 -3.07 1.33 46.66
C GLU A 93 -2.96 1.20 48.19
N GLU A 94 -2.35 0.11 48.66
CA GLU A 94 -1.99 -0.13 50.06
C GLU A 94 -0.64 0.50 50.48
N ASP A 95 -0.02 1.34 49.64
CA ASP A 95 1.29 1.99 49.87
C ASP A 95 2.46 1.01 50.14
N LYS A 96 2.32 -0.23 49.68
CA LYS A 96 3.36 -1.29 49.73
C LYS A 96 4.17 -1.29 48.44
N PHE A 97 5.47 -1.02 48.56
CA PHE A 97 6.38 -0.97 47.42
C PHE A 97 7.05 -2.29 47.14
N VAL A 98 7.07 -2.65 45.86
CA VAL A 98 7.79 -3.80 45.31
C VAL A 98 9.17 -3.35 44.84
N GLU A 99 10.18 -4.17 45.12
CA GLU A 99 11.57 -3.86 44.80
C GLU A 99 11.79 -3.66 43.29
N PRO A 100 12.60 -2.67 42.89
CA PRO A 100 12.95 -2.38 41.50
C PRO A 100 13.35 -3.59 40.65
N GLU A 101 14.14 -4.47 41.24
CA GLU A 101 14.69 -5.68 40.61
C GLU A 101 13.57 -6.68 40.28
N ILE A 102 12.52 -6.73 41.10
CA ILE A 102 11.39 -7.65 40.95
C ILE A 102 10.53 -7.23 39.75
N ILE A 103 10.31 -5.93 39.52
CA ILE A 103 9.56 -5.46 38.35
C ILE A 103 10.27 -5.83 37.04
N ASN A 104 11.61 -5.70 36.99
CA ASN A 104 12.38 -6.13 35.83
C ASN A 104 12.38 -7.67 35.68
N GLN A 105 12.44 -8.43 36.78
CA GLN A 105 12.31 -9.89 36.76
C GLN A 105 10.94 -10.37 36.27
N ILE A 106 9.85 -9.68 36.64
CA ILE A 106 8.50 -9.98 36.13
C ILE A 106 8.48 -9.85 34.61
N PHE A 107 9.10 -8.80 34.08
CA PHE A 107 9.20 -8.60 32.65
C PHE A 107 9.96 -9.75 31.96
N GLU A 108 11.12 -10.13 32.50
CA GLU A 108 11.93 -11.25 31.99
C GLU A 108 11.19 -12.60 32.07
N MET A 109 10.48 -12.87 33.17
CA MET A 109 9.66 -14.07 33.33
C MET A 109 8.47 -14.07 32.39
N ALA A 110 7.83 -12.92 32.17
CA ALA A 110 6.68 -12.80 31.28
C ALA A 110 7.04 -13.12 29.83
N ILE A 111 8.20 -12.68 29.37
CA ILE A 111 8.67 -12.92 27.98
C ILE A 111 9.47 -14.23 27.84
N LYS A 112 9.71 -14.96 28.93
CA LYS A 112 10.42 -16.24 28.89
C LYS A 112 9.67 -17.25 28.02
N GLY A 113 10.38 -17.89 27.09
CA GLY A 113 9.78 -18.84 26.15
C GLY A 113 9.10 -18.20 24.94
N GLU A 114 9.43 -16.94 24.64
CA GLU A 114 9.02 -16.26 23.40
C GLU A 114 9.34 -17.12 22.17
N PRO A 115 8.35 -17.41 21.29
CA PRO A 115 8.60 -18.09 20.03
C PRO A 115 9.62 -17.31 19.19
N LYS A 116 10.37 -17.96 18.30
CA LYS A 116 11.20 -17.22 17.33
C LYS A 116 10.30 -16.47 16.35
N ARG A 117 10.55 -15.17 16.19
CA ARG A 117 9.93 -14.39 15.11
C ARG A 117 10.61 -14.71 13.78
N GLU A 118 9.85 -15.18 12.82
CA GLU A 118 10.29 -15.21 11.43
C GLU A 118 10.28 -13.78 10.88
N VAL A 119 11.45 -13.25 10.52
CA VAL A 119 11.59 -11.91 9.91
C VAL A 119 11.65 -12.10 8.41
N LEU A 120 10.62 -11.65 7.70
CA LEU A 120 10.60 -11.72 6.24
C LEU A 120 11.69 -10.82 5.63
N PRO A 121 12.14 -11.08 4.38
CA PRO A 121 13.22 -10.30 3.74
C PRO A 121 12.92 -8.80 3.62
N ASN A 122 11.63 -8.49 3.49
CA ASN A 122 11.11 -7.14 3.38
C ASN A 122 10.62 -6.58 4.72
N GLU A 123 10.97 -7.20 5.85
CA GLU A 123 10.69 -6.70 7.19
C GLU A 123 11.99 -6.24 7.89
N CYS A 124 11.84 -5.35 8.87
CA CYS A 124 12.91 -4.94 9.76
C CYS A 124 12.85 -5.71 11.09
N GLN A 125 13.94 -5.59 11.85
CA GLN A 125 14.07 -6.19 13.18
C GLN A 125 13.02 -5.69 14.17
N ALA A 126 12.58 -4.42 14.10
CA ALA A 126 11.50 -3.93 14.94
C ALA A 126 10.17 -4.63 14.58
N GLU A 127 9.51 -5.25 15.56
CA GLU A 127 8.21 -5.89 15.31
C GLU A 127 7.08 -4.89 15.08
N LEU A 128 6.00 -5.38 14.49
CA LEU A 128 4.79 -4.60 14.34
C LEU A 128 4.24 -4.24 15.72
N PRO A 129 3.81 -2.98 15.94
CA PRO A 129 3.32 -2.57 17.24
C PRO A 129 1.89 -3.09 17.46
N ARG A 130 1.53 -3.32 18.74
CA ARG A 130 0.26 -3.96 19.11
C ARG A 130 -0.95 -3.16 18.62
N TYR A 131 -0.92 -1.82 18.69
CA TYR A 131 -2.03 -0.99 18.22
C TYR A 131 -2.33 -1.14 16.71
N GLN A 132 -1.40 -1.68 15.91
CA GLN A 132 -1.63 -2.01 14.50
C GLN A 132 -2.35 -3.37 14.31
N ARG A 133 -2.46 -4.21 15.35
CA ARG A 133 -3.20 -5.49 15.33
C ARG A 133 -4.63 -5.35 14.84
N ASN A 134 -5.32 -4.29 15.25
CA ASN A 134 -6.72 -4.07 14.88
C ASN A 134 -6.90 -3.60 13.43
N ARG A 135 -5.80 -3.31 12.70
CA ARG A 135 -5.84 -2.83 11.31
C ARG A 135 -5.70 -3.94 10.27
N GLY A 136 -5.51 -5.20 10.67
CA GLY A 136 -5.48 -6.31 9.72
C GLY A 136 -5.40 -7.73 10.32
N LEU A 137 -5.69 -8.72 9.47
CA LEU A 137 -5.56 -10.15 9.73
C LEU A 137 -4.12 -10.75 9.84
N PRO A 138 -3.03 -10.16 9.29
CA PRO A 138 -1.75 -10.87 9.14
C PRO A 138 -0.90 -10.99 10.42
N LEU A 139 -1.47 -10.76 11.61
CA LEU A 139 -0.75 -10.70 12.89
C LEU A 139 -1.06 -11.89 13.82
N ASP A 140 -1.48 -13.01 13.26
CA ASP A 140 -1.92 -14.20 13.99
C ASP A 140 -0.86 -15.32 14.08
N THR A 141 0.42 -14.96 14.00
CA THR A 141 1.52 -15.92 14.26
C THR A 141 1.60 -16.25 15.76
N PRO A 142 2.15 -17.43 16.13
CA PRO A 142 2.38 -17.78 17.54
C PRO A 142 3.15 -16.70 18.30
N TYR A 143 4.14 -16.09 17.64
CA TYR A 143 4.92 -14.97 18.16
C TYR A 143 4.05 -13.79 18.60
N TYR A 144 3.27 -13.22 17.68
CA TYR A 144 2.46 -12.03 17.95
C TYR A 144 1.33 -12.33 18.94
N ARG A 145 0.76 -13.54 18.92
CA ARG A 145 -0.24 -13.97 19.91
C ARG A 145 0.35 -13.98 21.32
N PHE A 146 1.56 -14.55 21.49
CA PHE A 146 2.25 -14.62 22.78
C PHE A 146 2.55 -13.23 23.36
N ILE A 147 3.07 -12.32 22.55
CA ILE A 147 3.50 -11.00 23.04
C ILE A 147 2.34 -10.04 23.24
N TYR A 148 1.38 -9.99 22.30
CA TYR A 148 0.29 -9.01 22.35
C TYR A 148 -0.71 -9.24 23.48
N ASP A 149 -0.74 -10.46 24.02
CA ASP A 149 -1.49 -10.82 25.22
C ASP A 149 -0.88 -10.18 26.48
N LYS A 150 0.45 -10.17 26.57
CA LYS A 150 1.19 -9.73 27.78
C LYS A 150 1.42 -8.22 27.85
N ILE A 151 1.59 -7.57 26.70
CA ILE A 151 1.92 -6.13 26.63
C ILE A 151 0.99 -5.24 27.47
N PRO A 152 -0.36 -5.36 27.42
CA PRO A 152 -1.24 -4.48 28.19
C PRO A 152 -1.00 -4.58 29.71
N HIS A 153 -0.78 -5.79 30.21
CA HIS A 153 -0.52 -6.05 31.63
C HIS A 153 0.83 -5.48 32.05
N LEU A 154 1.88 -5.74 31.27
CA LEU A 154 3.23 -5.19 31.52
C LEU A 154 3.25 -3.66 31.46
N TYR A 155 2.56 -3.08 30.48
CA TYR A 155 2.44 -1.62 30.35
C TYR A 155 1.75 -0.99 31.56
N TYR A 156 0.67 -1.61 32.04
CA TYR A 156 -0.02 -1.15 33.24
C TYR A 156 0.91 -1.17 34.46
N VAL A 157 1.66 -2.27 34.65
CA VAL A 157 2.63 -2.38 35.75
C VAL A 157 3.70 -1.28 35.64
N CYS A 158 4.31 -1.08 34.47
CA CYS A 158 5.31 -0.02 34.31
C CYS A 158 4.74 1.38 34.58
N GLN A 159 3.52 1.68 34.11
CA GLN A 159 2.87 2.96 34.39
C GLN A 159 2.65 3.18 35.90
N SER A 160 2.35 2.12 36.65
CA SER A 160 2.19 2.20 38.09
C SER A 160 3.48 2.57 38.83
N TYR A 161 4.64 2.13 38.34
CA TYR A 161 5.94 2.31 39.01
C TYR A 161 6.82 3.40 38.38
N GLU A 162 6.33 4.10 37.36
CA GLU A 162 7.06 5.12 36.59
C GLU A 162 7.76 6.15 37.48
N LYS A 163 7.06 6.74 38.46
CA LYS A 163 7.61 7.80 39.33
C LYS A 163 8.83 7.37 40.15
N ILE A 164 8.91 6.10 40.48
CA ILE A 164 9.95 5.54 41.36
C ILE A 164 11.13 5.07 40.51
N MET A 165 10.83 4.49 39.35
CA MET A 165 11.78 3.75 38.52
C MET A 165 12.30 4.54 37.34
N PHE A 166 11.89 5.80 37.19
CA PHE A 166 12.14 6.61 35.99
C PHE A 166 13.62 6.74 35.62
N ASN A 167 14.54 6.65 36.58
CA ASN A 167 15.99 6.77 36.35
C ASN A 167 16.70 5.42 36.14
N ASN A 168 16.02 4.29 36.31
CA ASN A 168 16.62 2.96 36.12
C ASN A 168 16.70 2.63 34.61
N LYS A 169 17.91 2.34 34.11
CA LYS A 169 18.14 2.07 32.68
C LYS A 169 17.30 0.91 32.15
N LYS A 170 17.32 -0.24 32.81
CA LYS A 170 16.60 -1.44 32.33
C LYS A 170 15.08 -1.23 32.30
N PHE A 171 14.56 -0.54 33.31
CA PHE A 171 13.15 -0.15 33.35
C PHE A 171 12.80 0.81 32.20
N GLN A 172 13.63 1.82 31.94
CA GLN A 172 13.45 2.75 30.80
C GLN A 172 13.37 2.00 29.47
N GLU A 173 14.29 1.06 29.23
CA GLU A 173 14.35 0.28 27.99
C GLU A 173 13.09 -0.56 27.78
N ASN A 174 12.66 -1.29 28.82
CA ASN A 174 11.42 -2.06 28.79
C ASN A 174 10.19 -1.15 28.60
N TYR A 175 10.18 0.01 29.27
CA TYR A 175 9.03 0.91 29.20
C TYR A 175 8.92 1.65 27.86
N ILE A 176 10.06 1.97 27.23
CA ILE A 176 10.12 2.49 25.86
C ILE A 176 9.49 1.49 24.88
N TRP A 177 9.84 0.20 24.99
CA TRP A 177 9.26 -0.86 24.16
C TRP A 177 7.75 -0.96 24.36
N LEU A 178 7.27 -0.95 25.61
CA LEU A 178 5.83 -0.98 25.91
C LEU A 178 5.10 0.27 25.37
N CYS A 179 5.69 1.46 25.50
CA CYS A 179 5.12 2.70 24.94
C CYS A 179 5.00 2.65 23.42
N TYR A 180 6.00 2.08 22.73
CA TYR A 180 5.95 1.82 21.29
C TYR A 180 4.76 0.94 20.91
N HIS A 181 4.55 -0.18 21.62
CA HIS A 181 3.44 -1.08 21.33
C HIS A 181 2.05 -0.51 21.68
N MET A 182 1.97 0.29 22.74
CA MET A 182 0.71 0.85 23.26
C MET A 182 0.38 2.23 22.69
N ASP A 183 1.19 2.75 21.76
CA ASP A 183 0.98 4.03 21.09
C ASP A 183 1.03 5.26 22.02
N ASN A 184 1.74 5.17 23.15
CA ASN A 184 1.88 6.29 24.07
C ASN A 184 3.09 7.17 23.69
N VAL A 185 2.89 8.03 22.70
CA VAL A 185 3.92 8.96 22.19
C VAL A 185 4.34 9.99 23.24
N ASN A 186 3.43 10.42 24.12
CA ASN A 186 3.70 11.44 25.13
C ASN A 186 4.71 10.94 26.16
N THR A 187 4.47 9.77 26.74
CA THR A 187 5.41 9.14 27.70
C THR A 187 6.70 8.72 27.00
N LEU A 188 6.62 8.19 25.76
CA LEU A 188 7.81 7.90 24.97
C LEU A 188 8.72 9.12 24.84
N GLN A 189 8.16 10.30 24.55
CA GLN A 189 8.91 11.54 24.43
C GLN A 189 9.63 11.94 25.74
N GLN A 190 9.01 11.68 26.89
CA GLN A 190 9.62 11.95 28.21
C GLN A 190 10.77 10.96 28.49
N LEU A 191 10.56 9.67 28.22
CA LEU A 191 11.57 8.63 28.40
C LEU A 191 12.81 8.86 27.53
N VAL A 192 12.62 9.32 26.28
CA VAL A 192 13.72 9.65 25.37
C VAL A 192 14.65 10.70 25.98
N TYR A 193 14.09 11.74 26.61
CA TYR A 193 14.91 12.79 27.22
C TYR A 193 15.85 12.26 28.30
N VAL A 194 15.39 11.31 29.12
CA VAL A 194 16.22 10.72 30.17
C VAL A 194 17.16 9.67 29.61
N TYR A 195 16.68 8.83 28.69
CA TYR A 195 17.49 7.77 28.08
C TYR A 195 18.71 8.32 27.33
N LEU A 196 18.57 9.44 26.60
CA LEU A 196 19.69 10.06 25.89
C LEU A 196 20.80 10.61 26.81
N LYS A 197 20.56 10.73 28.12
CA LYS A 197 21.60 11.11 29.09
C LYS A 197 22.49 9.92 29.50
N GLN A 198 22.05 8.68 29.26
CA GLN A 198 22.80 7.47 29.61
C GLN A 198 24.12 7.40 28.82
N PRO A 199 25.21 6.81 29.36
CA PRO A 199 26.51 6.79 28.70
C PRO A 199 26.50 6.04 27.37
N GLU A 200 25.71 4.97 27.29
CA GLU A 200 25.62 4.07 26.13
C GLU A 200 24.17 3.86 25.72
N TYR A 201 23.97 3.62 24.43
CA TYR A 201 22.65 3.38 23.83
C TYR A 201 22.54 1.95 23.32
N ASP A 202 21.41 1.31 23.61
CA ASP A 202 21.01 0.07 22.99
C ASP A 202 20.36 0.37 21.62
N SER A 203 20.85 -0.29 20.57
CA SER A 203 20.38 -0.05 19.20
C SER A 203 18.92 -0.43 18.98
N LYS A 204 18.41 -1.47 19.66
CA LYS A 204 16.99 -1.85 19.60
C LYS A 204 16.12 -0.80 20.28
N VAL A 205 16.56 -0.26 21.41
CA VAL A 205 15.81 0.78 22.14
C VAL A 205 15.71 2.07 21.32
N ILE A 206 16.81 2.53 20.73
CA ILE A 206 16.78 3.66 19.79
C ILE A 206 15.89 3.35 18.58
N SER A 207 15.94 2.13 18.05
CA SER A 207 15.09 1.69 16.95
C SER A 207 13.59 1.75 17.30
N TYR A 208 13.20 1.38 18.52
CA TYR A 208 11.81 1.50 19.00
C TYR A 208 11.39 2.96 19.18
N ILE A 209 12.26 3.80 19.75
CA ILE A 209 12.03 5.25 19.86
C ILE A 209 11.72 5.83 18.48
N MET A 210 12.61 5.58 17.53
CA MET A 210 12.51 6.11 16.17
C MET A 210 11.25 5.58 15.48
N SER A 211 10.99 4.26 15.56
CA SER A 211 9.80 3.63 14.98
C SER A 211 8.50 4.18 15.58
N GLY A 212 8.47 4.45 16.88
CA GLY A 212 7.30 5.01 17.57
C GLY A 212 6.87 6.38 17.03
N PHE A 213 7.82 7.28 16.80
CA PHE A 213 7.53 8.59 16.20
C PHE A 213 7.22 8.47 14.70
N ILE A 214 7.96 7.65 13.95
CA ILE A 214 7.76 7.50 12.50
C ILE A 214 6.39 6.92 12.18
N LEU A 215 5.96 5.86 12.87
CA LEU A 215 4.66 5.22 12.67
C LEU A 215 3.48 6.08 13.14
N ASN A 216 3.75 7.15 13.88
CA ASN A 216 2.80 8.22 14.22
C ASN A 216 2.86 9.40 13.23
N TYR A 217 3.55 9.23 12.10
CA TYR A 217 3.75 10.25 11.07
C TYR A 217 4.44 11.53 11.59
N GLU A 218 5.28 11.44 12.64
CA GLU A 218 6.15 12.54 13.08
C GLU A 218 7.55 12.46 12.41
N VAL A 219 7.59 12.30 11.08
CA VAL A 219 8.83 11.98 10.33
C VAL A 219 9.87 13.10 10.36
N GLU A 220 9.46 14.36 10.17
CA GLU A 220 10.39 15.50 10.28
C GLU A 220 11.03 15.61 11.67
N PHE A 221 10.23 15.34 12.70
CA PHE A 221 10.72 15.30 14.07
C PHE A 221 11.72 14.16 14.26
N SER A 222 11.39 12.95 13.79
CA SER A 222 12.29 11.79 13.84
C SER A 222 13.61 12.06 13.11
N LYS A 223 13.59 12.65 11.91
CA LYS A 223 14.80 13.04 11.19
C LYS A 223 15.70 13.92 12.05
N THR A 224 15.12 14.98 12.61
CA THR A 224 15.84 15.95 13.45
C THR A 224 16.36 15.29 14.72
N LEU A 225 15.55 14.43 15.36
CA LEU A 225 15.94 13.67 16.55
C LEU A 225 17.16 12.79 16.27
N LEU A 226 17.14 12.02 15.17
CA LEU A 226 18.25 11.15 14.81
C LEU A 226 19.54 11.95 14.54
N GLN A 227 19.45 13.05 13.79
CA GLN A 227 20.59 13.93 13.53
C GLN A 227 21.20 14.47 14.84
N ASN A 228 20.35 14.82 15.79
CA ASN A 228 20.82 15.25 17.09
C ASN A 228 21.43 14.10 17.90
N ILE A 229 20.86 12.87 17.85
CA ILE A 229 21.46 11.69 18.49
C ILE A 229 22.85 11.41 17.90
N ILE A 230 23.01 11.52 16.58
CA ILE A 230 24.32 11.39 15.90
C ILE A 230 25.29 12.45 16.43
N SER A 231 24.85 13.70 16.59
CA SER A 231 25.68 14.82 17.08
C SER A 231 26.18 14.66 18.51
N LEU A 232 25.55 13.80 19.33
CA LEU A 232 25.99 13.49 20.68
C LEU A 232 27.30 12.66 20.71
N GLY A 233 27.79 12.21 19.56
CA GLY A 233 29.11 11.59 19.41
C GLY A 233 29.25 10.18 19.97
N LYS A 234 28.18 9.58 20.50
CA LYS A 234 28.19 8.21 21.04
C LYS A 234 28.11 7.18 19.90
N PRO A 235 28.72 5.98 20.06
CA PRO A 235 28.68 4.94 19.04
C PRO A 235 27.25 4.53 18.68
N LEU A 236 26.95 4.44 17.38
CA LEU A 236 25.66 4.00 16.85
C LEU A 236 25.85 2.84 15.87
N ASP A 237 25.11 1.76 16.13
CA ASP A 237 25.11 0.56 15.30
C ASP A 237 24.31 0.75 13.99
N ALA A 238 24.73 0.07 12.92
CA ALA A 238 24.11 0.17 11.60
C ALA A 238 22.66 -0.33 11.56
N SER A 239 22.23 -1.18 12.50
CA SER A 239 20.83 -1.65 12.62
C SER A 239 19.85 -0.51 12.88
N VAL A 240 20.27 0.56 13.58
CA VAL A 240 19.42 1.74 13.82
C VAL A 240 19.08 2.40 12.48
N LEU A 241 20.07 2.57 11.61
CA LEU A 241 19.85 3.14 10.28
C LEU A 241 18.95 2.24 9.43
N ASP A 242 19.17 0.91 9.43
CA ASP A 242 18.32 -0.05 8.70
C ASP A 242 16.85 0.09 9.12
N VAL A 243 16.57 0.12 10.44
CA VAL A 243 15.20 0.29 10.96
C VAL A 243 14.63 1.64 10.55
N VAL A 244 15.36 2.75 10.73
CA VAL A 244 14.87 4.09 10.39
C VAL A 244 14.50 4.19 8.90
N ILE A 245 15.39 3.73 8.01
CA ILE A 245 15.14 3.74 6.56
C ILE A 245 13.94 2.85 6.23
N HIS A 246 13.85 1.66 6.83
CA HIS A 246 12.72 0.77 6.62
C HIS A 246 11.39 1.43 7.03
N GLN A 247 11.34 2.07 8.21
CA GLN A 247 10.13 2.75 8.67
C GLN A 247 9.80 3.98 7.82
N PHE A 248 10.80 4.75 7.37
CA PHE A 248 10.58 5.87 6.43
C PHE A 248 9.94 5.39 5.12
N ILE A 249 10.41 4.28 4.56
CA ILE A 249 9.81 3.66 3.37
C ILE A 249 8.37 3.20 3.68
N LYS A 250 8.15 2.57 4.84
CA LYS A 250 6.84 2.04 5.24
C LYS A 250 5.75 3.12 5.35
N VAL A 251 6.09 4.33 5.80
CA VAL A 251 5.13 5.44 5.95
C VAL A 251 5.05 6.38 4.74
N ASP A 252 5.73 6.07 3.63
CA ASP A 252 5.87 6.93 2.45
C ASP A 252 6.47 8.31 2.79
N SER A 253 7.60 8.32 3.51
CA SER A 253 8.40 9.53 3.81
C SER A 253 8.81 10.29 2.54
N LEU A 254 9.01 11.61 2.68
CA LEU A 254 9.65 12.41 1.64
C LEU A 254 11.05 11.88 1.33
N PHE A 255 11.43 11.91 0.06
CA PHE A 255 12.69 11.32 -0.40
C PHE A 255 13.89 12.03 0.24
N GLU A 256 13.79 13.35 0.35
CA GLU A 256 14.76 14.28 0.93
C GLU A 256 15.09 13.92 2.38
N ASN A 257 14.14 13.37 3.14
CA ASN A 257 14.36 12.96 4.52
C ASN A 257 15.26 11.72 4.62
N MET A 258 15.13 10.77 3.69
CA MET A 258 16.04 9.62 3.61
C MET A 258 17.45 10.05 3.21
N VAL A 259 17.57 10.94 2.22
CA VAL A 259 18.87 11.49 1.78
C VAL A 259 19.56 12.22 2.93
N SER A 260 18.84 13.10 3.63
CA SER A 260 19.39 13.87 4.75
C SER A 260 19.90 13.01 5.90
N VAL A 261 19.16 11.95 6.27
CA VAL A 261 19.61 10.99 7.29
C VAL A 261 20.85 10.23 6.83
N LEU A 262 20.87 9.72 5.59
CA LEU A 262 22.02 9.00 5.06
C LEU A 262 23.29 9.87 5.05
N GLU A 263 23.18 11.11 4.56
CA GLU A 263 24.31 12.03 4.54
C GLU A 263 24.84 12.35 5.94
N SER A 264 23.94 12.55 6.91
CA SER A 264 24.31 12.82 8.30
C SER A 264 25.04 11.63 8.91
N TRP A 265 24.58 10.41 8.61
CA TRP A 265 25.16 9.17 9.09
C TRP A 265 26.57 8.93 8.54
N ILE A 266 26.77 9.07 7.23
CA ILE A 266 28.07 8.81 6.58
C ILE A 266 29.13 9.84 6.95
N LYS A 267 28.74 11.10 7.19
CA LYS A 267 29.66 12.16 7.59
C LYS A 267 30.11 12.02 9.05
N ALA A 268 29.41 11.25 9.87
CA ALA A 268 29.65 11.14 11.31
C ALA A 268 30.64 10.01 11.64
N LYS A 269 31.64 10.31 12.48
CA LYS A 269 32.69 9.34 12.87
C LYS A 269 32.22 8.29 13.89
N ASN A 270 31.14 8.57 14.61
CA ASN A 270 30.57 7.69 15.64
C ASN A 270 29.52 6.70 15.10
N CYS A 271 29.26 6.72 13.79
CA CYS A 271 28.28 5.84 13.16
C CYS A 271 29.00 4.69 12.44
N MET A 272 28.54 3.45 12.64
CA MET A 272 29.04 2.31 11.86
C MET A 272 28.63 2.44 10.39
N LEU A 273 29.42 1.85 9.48
CA LEU A 273 29.11 1.89 8.06
C LEU A 273 27.73 1.24 7.77
N PRO A 274 26.91 1.84 6.87
CA PRO A 274 25.62 1.27 6.50
C PRO A 274 25.76 -0.15 5.95
N THR A 275 24.88 -1.07 6.35
CA THR A 275 24.91 -2.45 5.83
C THR A 275 24.55 -2.51 4.33
N PRO A 276 24.98 -3.56 3.60
CA PRO A 276 24.58 -3.76 2.20
C PRO A 276 23.06 -3.79 2.01
N LYS A 277 22.32 -4.36 2.97
CA LYS A 277 20.85 -4.35 3.00
C LYS A 277 20.28 -2.94 3.07
N THR A 278 20.82 -2.10 3.98
CA THR A 278 20.42 -0.70 4.11
C THR A 278 20.67 0.05 2.81
N MET A 279 21.87 -0.10 2.22
CA MET A 279 22.22 0.55 0.97
C MET A 279 21.36 0.07 -0.22
N ALA A 280 21.00 -1.21 -0.28
CA ALA A 280 20.08 -1.75 -1.28
C ALA A 280 18.67 -1.13 -1.16
N ASN A 281 18.16 -0.98 0.07
CA ASN A 281 16.87 -0.33 0.32
C ASN A 281 16.89 1.14 -0.13
N ILE A 282 17.94 1.89 0.24
CA ILE A 282 18.10 3.29 -0.18
C ILE A 282 18.23 3.40 -1.71
N LEU A 283 19.03 2.53 -2.33
CA LEU A 283 19.19 2.49 -3.79
C LEU A 283 17.85 2.25 -4.49
N GLY A 284 16.98 1.41 -3.92
CA GLY A 284 15.63 1.23 -4.42
C GLY A 284 14.79 2.51 -4.40
N GLU A 285 14.88 3.31 -3.33
CA GLU A 285 14.20 4.60 -3.24
C GLU A 285 14.78 5.65 -4.19
N TYR A 286 16.10 5.65 -4.40
CA TYR A 286 16.74 6.48 -5.43
C TYR A 286 16.29 6.10 -6.83
N TYR A 287 16.09 4.82 -7.13
CA TYR A 287 15.52 4.43 -8.43
C TYR A 287 14.06 4.88 -8.61
N LYS A 288 13.29 4.97 -7.53
CA LYS A 288 11.90 5.45 -7.56
C LYS A 288 11.79 6.95 -7.71
N TYR A 289 12.62 7.72 -7.00
CA TYR A 289 12.43 9.16 -6.81
C TYR A 289 13.65 10.03 -7.15
N GLY A 290 14.83 9.43 -7.27
CA GLY A 290 16.07 10.11 -7.60
C GLY A 290 16.19 10.46 -9.08
N THR A 291 16.86 11.57 -9.34
CA THR A 291 17.37 11.96 -10.66
C THR A 291 18.50 11.03 -11.10
N LYS A 292 18.86 11.06 -12.39
CA LYS A 292 19.97 10.24 -12.90
C LYS A 292 21.30 10.57 -12.20
N GLU A 293 21.54 11.85 -11.92
CA GLU A 293 22.74 12.32 -11.23
C GLU A 293 22.80 11.83 -9.78
N GLU A 294 21.72 11.98 -9.01
CA GLU A 294 21.62 11.48 -7.64
C GLU A 294 21.85 9.95 -7.57
N ILE A 295 21.35 9.19 -8.56
CA ILE A 295 21.59 7.74 -8.66
C ILE A 295 23.07 7.44 -8.91
N CYS A 296 23.73 8.19 -9.80
CA CYS A 296 25.16 8.02 -10.07
C CYS A 296 26.01 8.31 -8.83
N LEU A 297 25.69 9.38 -8.08
CA LEU A 297 26.36 9.71 -6.82
C LEU A 297 26.21 8.58 -5.79
N LEU A 298 24.99 8.07 -5.61
CA LEU A 298 24.75 6.95 -4.69
C LEU A 298 25.50 5.68 -5.13
N LYS A 299 25.57 5.39 -6.42
CA LYS A 299 26.37 4.27 -6.94
C LYS A 299 27.85 4.44 -6.65
N GLY A 300 28.39 5.66 -6.82
CA GLY A 300 29.76 5.97 -6.44
C GLY A 300 30.03 5.72 -4.95
N LEU A 301 29.09 6.11 -4.09
CA LEU A 301 29.16 5.81 -2.66
C LEU A 301 29.12 4.30 -2.39
N VAL A 302 28.19 3.55 -3.00
CA VAL A 302 28.12 2.08 -2.89
C VAL A 302 29.44 1.42 -3.31
N SER A 303 30.10 1.94 -4.35
CA SER A 303 31.42 1.47 -4.77
C SER A 303 32.52 1.80 -3.77
N SER A 304 32.53 3.00 -3.19
CA SER A 304 33.49 3.39 -2.15
C SER A 304 33.38 2.54 -0.86
N LEU A 305 32.19 2.03 -0.57
CA LEU A 305 31.93 1.12 0.56
C LEU A 305 32.27 -0.35 0.24
N GLY A 306 32.70 -0.66 -1.00
CA GLY A 306 33.03 -2.03 -1.42
C GLY A 306 31.83 -2.91 -1.74
N TYR A 307 30.63 -2.33 -1.92
CA TYR A 307 29.39 -3.10 -2.10
C TYR A 307 28.94 -3.28 -3.55
N SER A 308 29.70 -2.79 -4.55
CA SER A 308 29.32 -2.85 -5.97
C SER A 308 28.89 -4.25 -6.44
N ASN A 309 29.62 -5.28 -6.01
CA ASN A 309 29.39 -6.66 -6.42
C ASN A 309 28.52 -7.46 -5.44
N HIS A 310 28.04 -6.83 -4.36
CA HIS A 310 27.22 -7.50 -3.36
C HIS A 310 25.88 -7.94 -3.97
N THR A 311 25.45 -9.17 -3.68
CA THR A 311 24.25 -9.82 -4.25
C THR A 311 22.98 -8.96 -4.11
N LEU A 312 22.71 -8.40 -2.92
CA LEU A 312 21.59 -7.48 -2.67
C LEU A 312 21.60 -6.20 -3.55
N ILE A 313 22.78 -5.63 -3.82
CA ILE A 313 22.93 -4.45 -4.67
C ILE A 313 22.66 -4.83 -6.13
N ARG A 314 23.26 -5.93 -6.61
CA ARG A 314 23.00 -6.48 -7.95
C ARG A 314 21.53 -6.84 -8.15
N GLN A 315 20.91 -7.50 -7.17
CA GLN A 315 19.49 -7.80 -7.15
C GLN A 315 18.63 -6.53 -7.29
N THR A 316 18.96 -5.47 -6.55
CA THR A 316 18.23 -4.20 -6.62
C THR A 316 18.39 -3.55 -8.00
N ASN A 317 19.62 -3.52 -8.53
CA ASN A 317 19.90 -3.02 -9.88
C ASN A 317 19.08 -3.76 -10.95
N LEU A 318 19.09 -5.10 -10.91
CA LEU A 318 18.34 -5.95 -11.83
C LEU A 318 16.82 -5.66 -11.77
N LYS A 319 16.25 -5.62 -10.56
CA LYS A 319 14.82 -5.31 -10.39
C LYS A 319 14.44 -3.96 -10.97
N TYR A 320 15.21 -2.92 -10.68
CA TYR A 320 14.89 -1.57 -11.18
C TYR A 320 15.23 -1.37 -12.65
N ARG A 321 16.17 -2.12 -13.21
CA ARG A 321 16.37 -2.19 -14.67
C ARG A 321 15.10 -2.68 -15.37
N ILE A 322 14.49 -3.76 -14.86
CA ILE A 322 13.23 -4.31 -15.38
C ILE A 322 12.08 -3.30 -15.17
N ILE A 323 11.91 -2.78 -13.94
CA ILE A 323 10.80 -1.88 -13.58
C ILE A 323 10.83 -0.58 -14.41
N ARG A 324 12.01 -0.03 -14.71
CA ARG A 324 12.15 1.25 -15.42
C ARG A 324 12.20 1.14 -16.95
N ARG A 325 12.23 -0.09 -17.52
CA ARG A 325 12.37 -0.33 -18.97
C ARG A 325 11.29 0.37 -19.81
N ASP A 326 10.02 0.17 -19.48
CA ASP A 326 8.90 0.94 -20.04
C ASP A 326 8.19 1.67 -18.90
N PRO A 327 8.49 2.95 -18.62
CA PRO A 327 7.89 3.67 -17.52
C PRO A 327 6.36 3.70 -17.58
N ASN A 328 5.75 3.66 -18.77
CA ASN A 328 4.32 3.91 -18.97
C ASN A 328 3.46 2.65 -18.89
N ASN A 329 4.06 1.49 -19.16
CA ASN A 329 3.40 0.19 -18.97
C ASN A 329 3.54 -0.29 -17.53
N PHE A 330 2.47 -0.86 -16.98
CA PHE A 330 2.47 -1.46 -15.64
C PHE A 330 3.16 -2.82 -15.64
N LYS A 331 2.91 -3.65 -16.66
CA LYS A 331 3.61 -4.92 -16.86
C LYS A 331 4.93 -4.66 -17.58
N LYS A 332 5.96 -5.40 -17.22
CA LYS A 332 7.32 -5.25 -17.72
C LYS A 332 7.73 -6.53 -18.43
N ASP A 333 8.25 -6.38 -19.63
CA ASP A 333 8.89 -7.49 -20.32
C ASP A 333 10.19 -7.84 -19.60
N VAL A 334 10.42 -9.14 -19.38
CA VAL A 334 11.66 -9.66 -18.82
C VAL A 334 12.47 -10.24 -19.98
N LEU A 335 13.67 -9.69 -20.21
CA LEU A 335 14.51 -10.07 -21.34
C LEU A 335 15.40 -11.27 -20.99
N LYS A 336 16.03 -11.87 -22.01
CA LYS A 336 16.92 -13.02 -21.82
C LYS A 336 18.12 -12.66 -20.94
N GLU A 337 18.65 -11.46 -21.09
CA GLU A 337 19.80 -10.95 -20.31
C GLU A 337 19.44 -10.78 -18.84
N ASP A 338 18.19 -10.41 -18.54
CA ASP A 338 17.71 -10.33 -17.15
C ASP A 338 17.65 -11.72 -16.50
N ILE A 339 17.25 -12.73 -17.26
CA ILE A 339 17.21 -14.14 -16.81
C ILE A 339 18.62 -14.66 -16.58
N ILE A 340 19.59 -14.31 -17.45
CA ILE A 340 21.00 -14.68 -17.27
C ILE A 340 21.52 -14.12 -15.95
N GLU A 341 21.41 -12.80 -15.73
CA GLU A 341 21.89 -12.18 -14.49
C GLU A 341 21.14 -12.68 -13.25
N PHE A 342 19.83 -12.94 -13.36
CA PHE A 342 19.06 -13.58 -12.30
C PHE A 342 19.66 -14.94 -11.89
N ASN A 343 20.00 -15.78 -12.87
CA ASN A 343 20.57 -17.10 -12.62
C ASN A 343 22.01 -17.00 -12.06
N GLU A 344 22.79 -16.01 -12.51
CA GLU A 344 24.13 -15.75 -11.97
C GLU A 344 24.06 -15.42 -10.47
N ILE A 345 23.20 -14.47 -10.08
CA ILE A 345 23.02 -14.10 -8.66
C ILE A 345 22.51 -15.31 -7.86
N ALA A 346 21.56 -16.09 -8.40
CA ALA A 346 21.06 -17.28 -7.72
C ALA A 346 22.15 -18.34 -7.51
N LYS A 347 23.06 -18.50 -8.48
CA LYS A 347 24.19 -19.44 -8.38
C LYS A 347 25.17 -19.04 -7.28
N GLU A 348 25.44 -17.74 -7.12
CA GLU A 348 26.31 -17.21 -6.05
C GLU A 348 25.72 -17.44 -4.64
N LEU A 349 24.40 -17.50 -4.54
CA LEU A 349 23.70 -17.73 -3.27
C LEU A 349 23.45 -19.21 -2.97
N LYS A 350 23.88 -20.14 -3.85
CA LYS A 350 23.54 -21.56 -3.76
C LYS A 350 23.98 -22.21 -2.44
N ASP A 351 25.09 -21.76 -1.89
CA ASP A 351 25.64 -22.29 -0.64
C ASP A 351 24.86 -21.81 0.60
N ASN A 352 24.09 -20.72 0.49
CA ASN A 352 23.23 -20.21 1.56
C ASN A 352 21.74 -20.32 1.17
N LYS A 353 21.12 -21.45 1.54
CA LYS A 353 19.72 -21.75 1.19
C LYS A 353 18.73 -20.71 1.69
N GLU A 354 18.95 -20.09 2.85
CA GLU A 354 18.04 -19.06 3.37
C GLU A 354 18.10 -17.77 2.54
N GLU A 355 19.31 -17.27 2.25
CA GLU A 355 19.47 -16.10 1.39
C GLU A 355 18.96 -16.34 -0.03
N LEU A 356 19.16 -17.54 -0.57
CA LEU A 356 18.63 -17.93 -1.87
C LEU A 356 17.09 -17.94 -1.87
N LYS A 357 16.47 -18.48 -0.81
CA LYS A 357 15.01 -18.47 -0.64
C LYS A 357 14.47 -17.04 -0.55
N ASP A 358 15.17 -16.17 0.16
CA ASP A 358 14.81 -14.76 0.29
C ASP A 358 14.98 -13.98 -1.02
N PHE A 359 16.01 -14.32 -1.80
CA PHE A 359 16.19 -13.82 -3.16
C PHE A 359 14.99 -14.17 -4.05
N TYR A 360 14.57 -15.44 -4.08
CA TYR A 360 13.40 -15.90 -4.84
C TYR A 360 12.11 -15.23 -4.37
N TYR A 361 11.89 -15.14 -3.05
CA TYR A 361 10.74 -14.46 -2.47
C TYR A 361 10.66 -13.01 -2.95
N SER A 362 11.78 -12.31 -2.89
CA SER A 362 11.86 -10.90 -3.25
C SER A 362 11.65 -10.66 -4.76
N PHE A 363 11.99 -11.61 -5.63
CA PHE A 363 11.61 -11.58 -7.06
C PHE A 363 10.15 -11.96 -7.29
N MET A 364 9.59 -12.93 -6.56
CA MET A 364 8.17 -13.27 -6.67
C MET A 364 7.27 -12.08 -6.27
N VAL A 365 7.65 -11.33 -5.23
CA VAL A 365 6.98 -10.08 -4.85
C VAL A 365 7.07 -9.01 -5.95
N MET A 366 8.18 -8.95 -6.68
CA MET A 366 8.35 -8.01 -7.80
C MET A 366 7.51 -8.44 -9.01
N PHE A 367 7.61 -9.70 -9.44
CA PHE A 367 6.88 -10.24 -10.58
C PHE A 367 5.37 -10.28 -10.36
N SER A 368 4.90 -10.55 -9.14
CA SER A 368 3.47 -10.45 -8.81
C SER A 368 2.89 -9.04 -8.94
N LYS A 369 3.72 -8.00 -8.97
CA LYS A 369 3.28 -6.62 -9.20
C LYS A 369 3.52 -6.15 -10.62
N TYR A 370 4.64 -6.50 -11.22
CA TYR A 370 5.11 -5.88 -12.46
C TYR A 370 5.23 -6.84 -13.64
N SER A 371 4.84 -8.11 -13.49
CA SER A 371 4.97 -9.12 -14.54
C SER A 371 3.73 -9.98 -14.66
N ASP A 372 3.78 -10.94 -15.58
CA ASP A 372 2.77 -11.96 -15.79
C ASP A 372 2.95 -13.21 -14.92
N LEU A 373 1.99 -14.12 -15.04
CA LEU A 373 2.02 -15.42 -14.36
C LEU A 373 3.20 -16.29 -14.81
N LYS A 374 3.75 -16.08 -16.02
CA LYS A 374 4.88 -16.87 -16.52
C LYS A 374 6.11 -16.67 -15.65
N MET A 375 6.39 -15.43 -15.23
CA MET A 375 7.54 -15.15 -14.36
C MET A 375 7.33 -15.67 -12.93
N ILE A 376 6.09 -15.70 -12.43
CA ILE A 376 5.78 -16.37 -11.15
C ILE A 376 6.07 -17.88 -11.26
N LYS A 377 5.61 -18.53 -12.33
CA LYS A 377 5.89 -19.95 -12.60
C LYS A 377 7.37 -20.23 -12.80
N PHE A 378 8.11 -19.31 -13.42
CA PHE A 378 9.56 -19.40 -13.58
C PHE A 378 10.27 -19.44 -12.22
N VAL A 379 9.92 -18.55 -11.29
CA VAL A 379 10.50 -18.57 -9.94
C VAL A 379 10.19 -19.89 -9.23
N ILE A 380 8.94 -20.36 -9.29
CA ILE A 380 8.52 -21.65 -8.71
C ILE A 380 9.36 -22.81 -9.28
N TYR A 381 9.49 -22.86 -10.61
CA TYR A 381 10.28 -23.88 -11.29
C TYR A 381 11.74 -23.86 -10.84
N LYS A 382 12.34 -22.67 -10.69
CA LYS A 382 13.72 -22.53 -10.20
C LYS A 382 13.90 -22.99 -8.77
N MET A 383 12.96 -22.68 -7.88
CA MET A 383 12.99 -23.20 -6.51
C MET A 383 12.90 -24.73 -6.48
N GLN A 384 12.02 -25.32 -7.30
CA GLN A 384 11.89 -26.77 -7.40
C GLN A 384 13.17 -27.45 -7.94
N GLN A 385 13.84 -26.85 -8.93
CA GLN A 385 15.12 -27.37 -9.44
C GLN A 385 16.22 -27.41 -8.37
N GLU A 386 16.21 -26.46 -7.43
CA GLU A 386 17.16 -26.40 -6.31
C GLU A 386 16.66 -27.16 -5.06
N GLY A 387 15.56 -27.92 -5.17
CA GLY A 387 15.00 -28.71 -4.08
C GLY A 387 14.45 -27.89 -2.91
N MET A 388 13.92 -26.69 -3.19
CA MET A 388 13.30 -25.84 -2.16
C MET A 388 11.77 -25.84 -2.27
N ASP A 389 11.14 -26.06 -1.14
CA ASP A 389 9.69 -26.01 -1.03
C ASP A 389 9.15 -24.58 -0.91
N LEU A 390 7.94 -24.40 -1.45
CA LEU A 390 7.14 -23.19 -1.26
C LEU A 390 6.50 -23.25 0.12
N ASP A 391 6.76 -22.24 0.95
CA ASP A 391 6.11 -22.07 2.24
C ASP A 391 4.94 -21.07 2.15
N GLU A 392 4.32 -20.81 3.31
CA GLU A 392 3.16 -19.93 3.46
C GLU A 392 3.39 -18.52 2.89
N LYS A 393 4.59 -17.94 3.03
CA LYS A 393 4.88 -16.59 2.51
C LYS A 393 4.81 -16.54 0.98
N PHE A 394 5.26 -17.58 0.27
CA PHE A 394 5.10 -17.63 -1.19
C PHE A 394 3.63 -17.81 -1.60
N PHE A 395 2.90 -18.70 -0.93
CA PHE A 395 1.47 -18.91 -1.21
C PHE A 395 0.65 -17.64 -0.98
N SER A 396 0.96 -16.86 0.06
CA SER A 396 0.34 -15.55 0.33
C SER A 396 0.56 -14.55 -0.83
N VAL A 397 1.77 -14.52 -1.41
CA VAL A 397 2.07 -13.65 -2.56
C VAL A 397 1.26 -14.06 -3.79
N ILE A 398 1.14 -15.37 -4.06
CA ILE A 398 0.38 -15.89 -5.21
C ILE A 398 -1.13 -15.67 -5.03
N SER A 399 -1.65 -15.92 -3.82
CA SER A 399 -3.04 -15.63 -3.47
C SER A 399 -3.39 -14.17 -3.73
N LYS A 400 -2.56 -13.26 -3.21
CA LYS A 400 -2.72 -11.82 -3.40
C LYS A 400 -2.58 -11.39 -4.86
N TYR A 401 -1.73 -12.05 -5.65
CA TYR A 401 -1.62 -11.82 -7.08
C TYR A 401 -2.96 -12.04 -7.78
N TYR A 402 -3.61 -13.19 -7.57
CA TYR A 402 -4.91 -13.48 -8.19
C TYR A 402 -6.00 -12.51 -7.72
N ALA A 403 -6.06 -12.20 -6.43
CA ALA A 403 -7.01 -11.23 -5.88
C ALA A 403 -6.84 -9.82 -6.47
N THR A 404 -5.60 -9.39 -6.69
CA THR A 404 -5.29 -8.05 -7.25
C THR A 404 -5.58 -7.96 -8.74
N HIS A 405 -5.49 -9.07 -9.47
CA HIS A 405 -5.70 -9.15 -10.92
C HIS A 405 -7.11 -9.59 -11.33
N GLU A 406 -8.09 -9.51 -10.41
CA GLU A 406 -9.50 -9.79 -10.71
C GLU A 406 -9.75 -11.26 -11.15
N LYS A 407 -8.98 -12.22 -10.60
CA LYS A 407 -9.02 -13.65 -10.96
C LYS A 407 -9.57 -14.55 -9.85
N PHE A 408 -10.82 -14.34 -9.44
CA PHE A 408 -11.44 -15.08 -8.32
C PHE A 408 -11.46 -16.61 -8.52
N LEU A 409 -11.90 -17.12 -9.67
CA LEU A 409 -12.01 -18.58 -9.88
C LEU A 409 -10.64 -19.25 -9.85
N GLN A 410 -9.62 -18.61 -10.43
CA GLN A 410 -8.26 -19.11 -10.41
C GLN A 410 -7.67 -19.07 -9.00
N LEU A 411 -7.98 -18.03 -8.21
CA LEU A 411 -7.62 -17.98 -6.79
C LEU A 411 -8.26 -19.15 -6.02
N PHE A 412 -9.55 -19.36 -6.20
CA PHE A 412 -10.28 -20.40 -5.48
C PHE A 412 -9.75 -21.81 -5.82
N ASN A 413 -9.54 -22.09 -7.10
CA ASN A 413 -8.96 -23.37 -7.55
C ASN A 413 -7.52 -23.55 -7.08
N PHE A 414 -6.73 -22.47 -7.04
CA PHE A 414 -5.38 -22.50 -6.48
C PHE A 414 -5.40 -22.86 -5.00
N LEU A 415 -6.26 -22.23 -4.19
CA LEU A 415 -6.39 -22.54 -2.76
C LEU A 415 -6.85 -23.99 -2.53
N LYS A 416 -7.80 -24.50 -3.32
CA LYS A 416 -8.20 -25.93 -3.29
C LYS A 416 -7.04 -26.88 -3.57
N ALA A 417 -6.14 -26.52 -4.49
CA ALA A 417 -5.02 -27.36 -4.86
C ALA A 417 -3.96 -27.42 -3.75
N ILE A 418 -3.65 -26.28 -3.13
CA ILE A 418 -2.60 -26.18 -2.10
C ILE A 418 -3.06 -26.64 -0.72
N SER A 419 -4.37 -26.63 -0.43
CA SER A 419 -4.92 -26.99 0.89
C SER A 419 -4.59 -28.40 1.35
N LYS A 420 -4.16 -29.29 0.43
CA LYS A 420 -3.71 -30.64 0.76
C LYS A 420 -2.41 -30.65 1.57
N ASN A 421 -1.56 -29.65 1.35
CA ASN A 421 -0.19 -29.57 1.83
C ASN A 421 0.05 -28.33 2.71
N LEU A 422 -0.99 -27.53 2.97
CA LEU A 422 -0.87 -26.27 3.69
C LEU A 422 -2.03 -26.09 4.65
N GLU A 423 -1.69 -25.71 5.88
CA GLU A 423 -2.68 -25.36 6.89
C GLU A 423 -3.47 -24.10 6.49
N PHE A 424 -4.71 -24.04 6.97
CA PHE A 424 -5.55 -22.88 6.74
C PHE A 424 -5.06 -21.65 7.52
N ASN A 425 -4.83 -20.55 6.79
CA ASN A 425 -4.57 -19.21 7.34
C ASN A 425 -5.72 -18.24 7.00
N GLU A 426 -6.12 -17.42 7.97
CA GLU A 426 -7.26 -16.51 7.85
C GLU A 426 -7.04 -15.37 6.84
N THR A 427 -5.78 -15.07 6.46
CA THR A 427 -5.47 -14.10 5.41
C THR A 427 -6.02 -14.51 4.05
N TYR A 428 -6.22 -15.81 3.79
CA TYR A 428 -6.85 -16.31 2.56
C TYR A 428 -8.32 -15.92 2.47
N LEU A 429 -9.04 -15.76 3.60
CA LEU A 429 -10.43 -15.28 3.60
C LEU A 429 -10.53 -13.88 3.01
N ARG A 430 -9.62 -12.99 3.40
CA ARG A 430 -9.57 -11.63 2.86
C ARG A 430 -9.25 -11.64 1.38
N ASP A 431 -8.31 -12.45 0.95
CA ASP A 431 -7.92 -12.50 -0.46
C ASP A 431 -9.07 -13.05 -1.33
N LEU A 432 -9.79 -14.08 -0.86
CA LEU A 432 -11.00 -14.59 -1.51
C LEU A 432 -12.11 -13.53 -1.56
N PHE A 433 -12.39 -12.88 -0.43
CA PHE A 433 -13.39 -11.81 -0.35
C PHE A 433 -13.05 -10.66 -1.29
N HIS A 434 -11.79 -10.20 -1.27
CA HIS A 434 -11.31 -9.14 -2.14
C HIS A 434 -11.37 -9.54 -3.61
N GLY A 435 -10.89 -10.73 -3.95
CA GLY A 435 -10.92 -11.26 -5.31
C GLY A 435 -12.35 -11.35 -5.84
N PHE A 436 -13.30 -11.83 -5.02
CA PHE A 436 -14.70 -11.91 -5.44
C PHE A 436 -15.28 -10.51 -5.72
N VAL A 437 -15.15 -9.57 -4.78
CA VAL A 437 -15.75 -8.23 -4.90
C VAL A 437 -15.15 -7.46 -6.08
N THR A 438 -13.87 -7.65 -6.39
CA THR A 438 -13.23 -6.99 -7.54
C THR A 438 -13.59 -7.63 -8.87
N THR A 439 -13.68 -8.96 -8.96
CA THR A 439 -14.09 -9.68 -10.18
C THR A 439 -15.59 -9.52 -10.47
N TYR A 440 -16.44 -9.63 -9.44
CA TYR A 440 -17.90 -9.67 -9.56
C TYR A 440 -18.59 -8.57 -8.74
N PRO A 441 -18.33 -7.28 -9.03
CA PRO A 441 -18.82 -6.18 -8.20
C PRO A 441 -20.35 -6.07 -8.16
N HIS A 442 -21.09 -6.66 -9.11
CA HIS A 442 -22.55 -6.65 -9.15
C HIS A 442 -23.19 -7.64 -8.18
N TYR A 443 -22.49 -8.73 -7.87
CA TYR A 443 -22.93 -9.77 -6.93
C TYR A 443 -22.33 -9.58 -5.52
N ALA A 444 -21.54 -8.52 -5.34
CA ALA A 444 -20.77 -8.29 -4.12
C ALA A 444 -21.63 -8.13 -2.86
N ASP A 445 -22.81 -7.51 -2.95
CA ASP A 445 -23.70 -7.32 -1.80
C ASP A 445 -24.30 -8.63 -1.30
N GLU A 446 -24.88 -9.42 -2.21
CA GLU A 446 -25.40 -10.76 -1.91
C GLU A 446 -24.29 -11.67 -1.36
N PHE A 447 -23.12 -11.68 -2.01
CA PHE A 447 -21.96 -12.44 -1.54
C PHE A 447 -21.51 -12.00 -0.14
N THR A 448 -21.42 -10.69 0.12
CA THR A 448 -20.98 -10.17 1.42
C THR A 448 -21.92 -10.61 2.54
N ASN A 449 -23.24 -10.57 2.30
CA ASN A 449 -24.23 -11.03 3.27
C ASN A 449 -24.06 -12.53 3.59
N LYS A 450 -23.92 -13.38 2.56
CA LYS A 450 -23.68 -14.82 2.74
C LYS A 450 -22.35 -15.09 3.45
N PHE A 451 -21.30 -14.36 3.08
CA PHE A 451 -19.97 -14.51 3.65
C PHE A 451 -19.90 -14.08 5.12
N HIS A 452 -20.54 -12.96 5.47
CA HIS A 452 -20.64 -12.48 6.85
C HIS A 452 -21.48 -13.40 7.71
N TRP A 453 -22.60 -13.90 7.19
CA TRP A 453 -23.41 -14.90 7.87
C TRP A 453 -22.61 -16.18 8.13
N TRP A 454 -21.91 -16.68 7.11
CA TRP A 454 -21.03 -17.84 7.26
C TRP A 454 -19.96 -17.65 8.34
N ILE A 455 -19.30 -16.48 8.43
CA ILE A 455 -18.33 -16.21 9.52
C ILE A 455 -18.99 -16.24 10.91
N LYS A 456 -20.19 -15.66 11.04
CA LYS A 456 -20.89 -15.55 12.33
C LYS A 456 -21.31 -16.92 12.87
N GLU A 457 -21.90 -17.74 12.00
CA GLU A 457 -22.43 -19.07 12.34
C GLU A 457 -21.34 -20.15 12.43
N ASN A 458 -20.13 -19.90 11.91
CA ASN A 458 -19.07 -20.88 11.94
C ASN A 458 -18.43 -20.97 13.34
N ASN A 459 -18.69 -22.08 14.02
CA ASN A 459 -18.18 -22.38 15.37
C ASN A 459 -16.67 -22.63 15.42
N MET A 460 -15.99 -22.80 14.28
CA MET A 460 -14.53 -22.99 14.22
C MET A 460 -13.74 -21.70 14.47
N PHE A 461 -14.39 -20.53 14.35
CA PHE A 461 -13.77 -19.25 14.67
C PHE A 461 -14.07 -18.85 16.11
N LYS A 462 -13.07 -18.34 16.82
CA LYS A 462 -13.24 -17.80 18.18
C LYS A 462 -14.05 -16.51 18.13
N ASP A 463 -14.91 -16.28 19.11
CA ASP A 463 -15.85 -15.15 19.08
C ASP A 463 -15.15 -13.78 19.06
N TYR A 464 -14.02 -13.63 19.76
CA TYR A 464 -13.25 -12.39 19.74
C TYR A 464 -12.62 -12.10 18.35
N ASP A 465 -12.46 -13.11 17.50
CA ASP A 465 -11.86 -12.98 16.17
C ASP A 465 -12.91 -12.68 15.09
N LYS A 466 -14.16 -13.11 15.27
CA LYS A 466 -15.25 -12.92 14.29
C LYS A 466 -15.46 -11.43 13.96
N GLU A 467 -15.56 -10.58 14.97
CA GLU A 467 -15.73 -9.12 14.76
C GLU A 467 -14.55 -8.51 13.99
N ARG A 468 -13.32 -8.96 14.28
CA ARG A 468 -12.12 -8.53 13.56
C ARG A 468 -12.22 -8.91 12.08
N TYR A 469 -12.63 -10.15 11.78
CA TYR A 469 -12.79 -10.63 10.41
C TYR A 469 -13.83 -9.81 9.64
N LEU A 470 -15.02 -9.64 10.23
CA LEU A 470 -16.10 -8.83 9.66
C LEU A 470 -15.69 -7.37 9.44
N SER A 471 -14.92 -6.79 10.36
CA SER A 471 -14.41 -5.43 10.23
C SER A 471 -13.47 -5.25 9.04
N SER A 472 -12.69 -6.28 8.71
CA SER A 472 -11.69 -6.27 7.63
C SER A 472 -12.28 -6.52 6.23
N MET A 473 -13.49 -7.09 6.14
CA MET A 473 -14.12 -7.55 4.91
C MET A 473 -15.44 -6.84 4.66
N LYS A 474 -15.38 -5.51 4.48
CA LYS A 474 -16.56 -4.66 4.22
C LYS A 474 -16.58 -4.16 2.79
N ILE A 475 -17.77 -3.96 2.25
CA ILE A 475 -17.98 -3.28 0.97
C ILE A 475 -18.53 -1.86 1.17
N VAL A 476 -18.44 -1.05 0.11
CA VAL A 476 -19.07 0.26 0.02
C VAL A 476 -19.74 0.39 -1.35
N ARG A 477 -20.94 0.97 -1.37
CA ARG A 477 -21.64 1.31 -2.61
C ARG A 477 -20.94 2.48 -3.30
N LEU A 478 -20.72 2.36 -4.59
CA LEU A 478 -20.09 3.33 -5.47
C LEU A 478 -21.11 3.84 -6.49
N GLU A 479 -20.89 5.04 -7.01
CA GLU A 479 -21.74 5.61 -8.08
C GLU A 479 -21.48 5.01 -9.48
N SER A 480 -20.50 4.12 -9.58
CA SER A 480 -20.10 3.54 -10.87
C SER A 480 -21.12 2.49 -11.30
N GLN A 481 -21.76 2.70 -12.45
CA GLN A 481 -22.63 1.69 -13.07
C GLN A 481 -21.89 0.40 -13.43
N TYR A 482 -20.58 0.48 -13.67
CA TYR A 482 -19.74 -0.68 -13.99
C TYR A 482 -19.29 -1.45 -12.74
N THR A 483 -18.99 -0.73 -11.66
CA THR A 483 -18.52 -1.30 -10.37
C THR A 483 -19.38 -0.72 -9.25
N PRO A 484 -20.62 -1.21 -9.06
CA PRO A 484 -21.57 -0.63 -8.10
C PRO A 484 -21.12 -0.81 -6.66
N TYR A 485 -20.28 -1.81 -6.38
CA TYR A 485 -19.67 -2.04 -5.09
C TYR A 485 -18.15 -2.12 -5.21
N GLY A 486 -17.46 -1.80 -4.13
CA GLY A 486 -16.03 -2.01 -4.00
C GLY A 486 -15.63 -2.23 -2.54
N ILE A 487 -14.41 -2.68 -2.31
CA ILE A 487 -13.89 -2.91 -0.96
C ILE A 487 -13.83 -1.59 -0.17
N HIS A 488 -14.37 -1.62 1.04
CA HIS A 488 -14.25 -0.54 2.00
C HIS A 488 -12.79 -0.39 2.41
N LYS A 489 -12.17 0.74 2.05
CA LYS A 489 -10.83 1.10 2.50
C LYS A 489 -10.92 2.42 3.25
N ASN A 490 -10.33 2.47 4.44
CA ASN A 490 -10.11 3.74 5.13
C ASN A 490 -9.11 4.55 4.31
N ILE A 491 -9.65 5.43 3.46
CA ILE A 491 -8.85 6.28 2.55
C ILE A 491 -8.13 7.39 3.32
N LEU A 492 -8.63 7.76 4.49
CA LEU A 492 -8.01 8.74 5.38
C LEU A 492 -7.57 7.99 6.63
N ASP A 493 -6.27 7.72 6.75
CA ASP A 493 -5.66 7.27 8.00
C ASP A 493 -5.82 8.37 9.06
N SER A 494 -6.37 8.02 10.22
CA SER A 494 -6.70 9.00 11.27
C SER A 494 -5.47 9.70 11.85
N LYS A 495 -4.27 9.10 11.79
CA LYS A 495 -3.01 9.68 12.27
C LYS A 495 -2.31 10.48 11.17
N LYS A 496 -2.38 9.99 9.93
CA LYS A 496 -1.84 10.75 8.80
C LYS A 496 -2.63 12.06 8.62
N TYR A 497 -3.97 11.97 8.64
CA TYR A 497 -4.90 13.06 8.36
C TYR A 497 -5.68 13.52 9.61
N GLU A 498 -4.98 13.84 10.70
CA GLU A 498 -5.55 14.13 12.05
C GLU A 498 -6.48 15.34 12.16
N SER A 499 -6.39 16.30 11.24
CA SER A 499 -7.23 17.51 11.32
C SER A 499 -8.71 17.15 11.13
N CYS A 500 -9.58 17.65 12.01
CA CYS A 500 -11.03 17.48 11.91
C CYS A 500 -11.62 18.06 10.61
N ASP A 501 -10.89 18.94 9.93
CA ASP A 501 -11.26 19.49 8.62
C ASP A 501 -11.12 18.45 7.50
N TRP A 502 -10.48 17.29 7.73
CA TRP A 502 -10.42 16.21 6.74
C TRP A 502 -11.73 15.43 6.69
N SER A 503 -12.53 15.70 5.67
CA SER A 503 -13.74 14.94 5.36
C SER A 503 -13.66 14.25 3.99
N ARG A 504 -14.53 13.25 3.77
CA ARG A 504 -14.69 12.64 2.44
C ARG A 504 -15.34 13.66 1.51
N ILE A 505 -14.78 13.83 0.30
CA ILE A 505 -15.44 14.60 -0.76
C ILE A 505 -16.64 13.78 -1.23
N ALA A 506 -17.83 14.14 -0.75
CA ALA A 506 -19.08 13.53 -1.18
C ALA A 506 -19.36 13.89 -2.65
N TRP A 507 -19.89 12.94 -3.41
CA TRP A 507 -20.50 13.24 -4.68
C TRP A 507 -21.99 13.51 -4.41
N THR A 508 -22.34 14.77 -4.20
CA THR A 508 -23.76 15.17 -4.19
C THR A 508 -24.08 15.82 -5.53
N ARG A 509 -25.23 15.45 -6.08
CA ARG A 509 -25.83 16.15 -7.21
C ARG A 509 -26.95 17.00 -6.65
N ASN A 510 -27.04 18.25 -7.09
CA ASN A 510 -28.19 19.07 -6.78
C ASN A 510 -29.46 18.50 -7.42
N LEU A 511 -30.61 19.05 -7.04
CA LEU A 511 -31.94 18.67 -7.58
C LEU A 511 -32.04 18.77 -9.12
N ARG A 512 -31.11 19.48 -9.79
CA ARG A 512 -31.03 19.60 -11.26
C ARG A 512 -30.00 18.65 -11.89
N GLY A 513 -29.45 17.71 -11.12
CA GLY A 513 -28.48 16.71 -11.58
C GLY A 513 -27.05 17.23 -11.80
N LYS A 514 -26.76 18.51 -11.51
CA LYS A 514 -25.40 19.07 -11.57
C LYS A 514 -24.65 18.74 -10.27
N ALA A 515 -23.35 18.45 -10.37
CA ALA A 515 -22.52 18.22 -9.18
C ALA A 515 -22.52 19.47 -8.30
N ASP A 516 -22.79 19.31 -7.00
CA ASP A 516 -22.65 20.43 -6.08
C ASP A 516 -21.19 20.89 -6.03
N PRO A 517 -20.94 22.20 -5.95
CA PRO A 517 -19.60 22.72 -5.72
C PRO A 517 -19.14 22.31 -4.32
N VAL A 518 -18.36 21.24 -4.22
CA VAL A 518 -17.68 20.84 -2.97
C VAL A 518 -16.45 21.72 -2.75
N THR A 519 -16.65 23.03 -2.70
CA THR A 519 -15.57 24.04 -2.67
C THR A 519 -14.81 24.01 -1.35
N GLY A 520 -15.50 23.85 -0.21
CA GLY A 520 -14.88 23.88 1.11
C GLY A 520 -13.78 22.84 1.31
N GLN A 521 -14.11 21.56 1.19
CA GLN A 521 -13.14 20.47 1.41
C GLN A 521 -12.00 20.48 0.39
N VAL A 522 -12.33 20.74 -0.87
CA VAL A 522 -11.36 20.74 -1.97
C VAL A 522 -10.38 21.90 -1.80
N ASN A 523 -10.87 23.10 -1.44
CA ASN A 523 -10.04 24.26 -1.16
C ASN A 523 -9.16 24.05 0.09
N PHE A 524 -9.73 23.55 1.19
CA PHE A 524 -8.95 23.22 2.39
C PHE A 524 -7.79 22.28 2.07
N ARG A 525 -8.05 21.19 1.33
CA ARG A 525 -7.02 20.20 0.98
C ARG A 525 -5.85 20.81 0.21
N VAL A 526 -6.11 21.67 -0.77
CA VAL A 526 -5.04 22.26 -1.59
C VAL A 526 -4.30 23.38 -0.88
N THR A 527 -5.01 24.23 -0.15
CA THR A 527 -4.42 25.43 0.49
C THR A 527 -3.68 25.13 1.79
N LYS A 528 -4.18 24.15 2.56
CA LYS A 528 -3.67 23.83 3.91
C LYS A 528 -3.42 22.33 4.10
N GLY A 529 -4.41 21.49 3.80
CA GLY A 529 -4.39 20.06 4.12
C GLY A 529 -3.14 19.34 3.62
N PHE A 530 -2.85 19.36 2.31
CA PHE A 530 -1.67 18.69 1.77
C PHE A 530 -0.36 19.29 2.28
N ARG A 531 -0.29 20.61 2.48
CA ARG A 531 0.89 21.25 3.06
C ARG A 531 1.15 20.77 4.49
N ASP A 532 0.10 20.59 5.30
CA ASP A 532 0.24 20.06 6.65
C ASP A 532 0.73 18.60 6.66
N ILE A 533 0.36 17.78 5.66
CA ILE A 533 0.92 16.43 5.48
C ILE A 533 2.40 16.49 5.10
N LEU A 534 2.78 17.39 4.18
CA LEU A 534 4.18 17.57 3.82
C LEU A 534 5.04 18.05 4.99
N ARG A 535 4.51 18.94 5.84
CA ARG A 535 5.19 19.40 7.08
C ARG A 535 5.47 18.28 8.07
N LYS A 536 4.69 17.19 8.03
CA LYS A 536 4.97 15.98 8.81
C LYS A 536 6.13 15.17 8.24
N GLY A 537 6.59 15.46 7.01
CA GLY A 537 7.67 14.76 6.32
C GLY A 537 7.20 13.57 5.48
N VAL A 538 5.91 13.53 5.13
CA VAL A 538 5.24 12.37 4.53
C VAL A 538 4.50 12.77 3.25
N LYS A 539 4.44 11.88 2.27
CA LYS A 539 3.71 12.09 1.01
C LYS A 539 2.19 11.89 1.20
N PRO A 540 1.31 12.75 0.67
CA PRO A 540 -0.12 12.47 0.63
C PRO A 540 -0.42 11.24 -0.25
N ASP A 541 -1.45 10.48 0.11
CA ASP A 541 -1.79 9.29 -0.67
C ASP A 541 -2.30 9.67 -2.06
N TYR A 542 -1.76 9.02 -3.09
CA TYR A 542 -2.12 9.32 -4.48
C TYR A 542 -3.64 9.27 -4.75
N LYS A 543 -4.38 8.35 -4.10
CA LYS A 543 -5.84 8.28 -4.25
C LYS A 543 -6.56 9.50 -3.67
N VAL A 544 -6.02 10.11 -2.62
CA VAL A 544 -6.55 11.36 -2.03
C VAL A 544 -6.25 12.53 -2.95
N ILE A 545 -5.04 12.58 -3.52
CA ILE A 545 -4.65 13.55 -4.56
C ILE A 545 -5.57 13.43 -5.78
N GLU A 546 -5.69 12.25 -6.39
CA GLU A 546 -6.49 12.02 -7.60
C GLU A 546 -7.96 12.42 -7.40
N ARG A 547 -8.56 12.08 -6.26
CA ARG A 547 -9.95 12.44 -5.94
C ARG A 547 -10.14 13.94 -5.76
N THR A 548 -9.16 14.61 -5.16
CA THR A 548 -9.18 16.07 -4.99
C THR A 548 -9.01 16.74 -6.36
N PHE A 549 -8.03 16.29 -7.16
CA PHE A 549 -7.71 16.82 -8.49
C PHE A 549 -8.92 16.86 -9.43
N ARG A 550 -9.73 15.79 -9.47
CA ARG A 550 -10.95 15.69 -10.29
C ARG A 550 -11.98 16.81 -10.04
N ARG A 551 -11.90 17.51 -8.90
CA ARG A 551 -12.84 18.57 -8.51
C ARG A 551 -12.22 19.98 -8.49
N LEU A 552 -10.93 20.10 -8.82
CA LEU A 552 -10.25 21.39 -8.80
C LEU A 552 -10.55 22.21 -10.04
N ASN A 553 -10.62 23.53 -9.84
CA ASN A 553 -10.57 24.53 -10.90
C ASN A 553 -9.13 24.68 -11.44
N ALA A 554 -8.96 25.41 -12.55
CA ALA A 554 -7.68 25.57 -13.22
C ALA A 554 -6.58 26.14 -12.30
N GLU A 555 -6.89 27.17 -11.50
CA GLU A 555 -5.93 27.79 -10.58
C GLU A 555 -5.41 26.81 -9.53
N ASN A 556 -6.30 26.08 -8.86
CA ASN A 556 -5.89 25.16 -7.80
C ASN A 556 -5.24 23.88 -8.36
N ARG A 557 -5.49 23.52 -9.62
CA ARG A 557 -4.74 22.44 -10.29
C ARG A 557 -3.27 22.81 -10.45
N ARG A 558 -2.94 24.06 -10.81
CA ARG A 558 -1.55 24.54 -10.87
C ARG A 558 -0.85 24.41 -9.51
N LYS A 559 -1.48 24.91 -8.44
CA LYS A 559 -0.97 24.76 -7.07
C LYS A 559 -0.74 23.29 -6.68
N LEU A 560 -1.61 22.39 -7.15
CA LEU A 560 -1.45 20.96 -6.89
C LEU A 560 -0.30 20.36 -7.71
N PHE A 561 -0.08 20.79 -8.96
CA PHE A 561 1.07 20.36 -9.77
C PHE A 561 2.41 20.74 -9.11
N ASP A 562 2.54 21.95 -8.58
CA ASP A 562 3.75 22.37 -7.83
C ASP A 562 4.02 21.44 -6.63
N LEU A 563 2.95 20.97 -5.99
CA LEU A 563 3.04 19.99 -4.91
C LEU A 563 3.45 18.59 -5.40
N LEU A 564 3.03 18.19 -6.60
CA LEU A 564 3.41 16.89 -7.19
C LEU A 564 4.91 16.81 -7.46
N ASP A 565 5.51 17.93 -7.85
CA ASP A 565 6.95 18.04 -8.07
C ASP A 565 7.71 17.92 -6.76
N THR A 566 7.22 18.58 -5.71
CA THR A 566 7.79 18.49 -4.35
C THR A 566 7.81 17.04 -3.82
N ILE A 567 6.78 16.23 -4.09
CA ILE A 567 6.74 14.83 -3.66
C ILE A 567 7.43 13.85 -4.63
N ARG A 568 7.97 14.38 -5.74
CA ARG A 568 8.57 13.64 -6.85
C ARG A 568 7.64 12.52 -7.36
N LEU A 569 6.40 12.89 -7.69
CA LEU A 569 5.38 11.91 -8.09
C LEU A 569 5.84 11.16 -9.37
N PRO A 570 5.73 9.81 -9.43
CA PRO A 570 6.11 9.05 -10.63
C PRO A 570 5.37 9.52 -11.90
N SER A 571 6.08 9.51 -13.02
CA SER A 571 5.59 9.99 -14.33
C SER A 571 4.27 9.36 -14.77
N THR A 572 4.06 8.06 -14.51
CA THR A 572 2.79 7.37 -14.83
C THR A 572 1.57 8.00 -14.16
N LYS A 573 1.73 8.39 -12.89
CA LYS A 573 0.68 9.01 -12.12
C LYS A 573 0.49 10.47 -12.54
N GLN A 574 1.58 11.19 -12.83
CA GLN A 574 1.52 12.54 -13.39
C GLN A 574 0.80 12.57 -14.74
N GLN A 575 1.10 11.62 -15.65
CA GLN A 575 0.47 11.49 -16.96
C GLN A 575 -1.05 11.29 -16.86
N LYS A 576 -1.51 10.46 -15.91
CA LYS A 576 -2.95 10.30 -15.67
C LYS A 576 -3.60 11.62 -15.21
N LEU A 577 -2.93 12.36 -14.33
CA LEU A 577 -3.41 13.67 -13.87
C LEU A 577 -3.38 14.73 -14.97
N SER A 578 -2.39 14.73 -15.86
CA SER A 578 -2.34 15.64 -17.01
C SER A 578 -3.46 15.38 -18.02
N ILE A 579 -3.85 14.13 -18.26
CA ILE A 579 -5.03 13.80 -19.06
C ILE A 579 -6.32 14.28 -18.39
N LEU A 580 -6.46 14.10 -17.08
CA LEU A 580 -7.58 14.65 -16.32
C LEU A 580 -7.58 16.18 -16.33
N ASP A 581 -6.41 16.80 -16.49
CA ASP A 581 -6.27 18.24 -16.57
C ASP A 581 -7.02 18.83 -17.78
N LEU A 582 -7.01 18.10 -18.89
CA LEU A 582 -7.67 18.48 -20.14
C LEU A 582 -9.19 18.62 -20.01
N GLN A 583 -9.81 18.10 -18.94
CA GLN A 583 -11.25 18.18 -18.72
C GLN A 583 -11.74 19.52 -18.17
N VAL A 584 -10.83 20.40 -17.72
CA VAL A 584 -11.16 21.76 -17.25
C VAL A 584 -10.82 22.74 -18.36
N ASP A 585 -11.72 23.68 -18.65
CA ASP A 585 -11.57 24.67 -19.72
C ASP A 585 -11.17 24.03 -21.06
N THR A 586 -11.84 22.93 -21.40
CA THR A 586 -11.54 22.13 -22.59
C THR A 586 -11.88 22.91 -23.87
N THR A 587 -10.88 23.13 -24.72
CA THR A 587 -11.07 23.64 -26.09
C THR A 587 -10.54 22.64 -27.10
N LYS A 588 -11.11 22.61 -28.30
CA LYS A 588 -10.63 21.74 -29.39
C LYS A 588 -9.14 21.99 -29.68
N SER A 589 -8.72 23.25 -29.73
CA SER A 589 -7.31 23.63 -29.93
C SER A 589 -6.38 23.05 -28.87
N ARG A 590 -6.75 23.11 -27.58
CA ARG A 590 -5.94 22.54 -26.50
C ARG A 590 -5.83 21.02 -26.60
N LEU A 591 -6.91 20.33 -26.92
CA LEU A 591 -6.90 18.89 -27.15
C LEU A 591 -6.02 18.52 -28.34
N PHE A 592 -6.15 19.26 -29.45
CA PHE A 592 -5.30 19.07 -30.63
C PHE A 592 -3.83 19.29 -30.34
N LYS A 593 -3.47 20.35 -29.60
CA LYS A 593 -2.09 20.58 -29.18
C LYS A 593 -1.53 19.39 -28.41
N TYR A 594 -2.25 18.91 -27.40
CA TYR A 594 -1.84 17.73 -26.63
C TYR A 594 -1.68 16.47 -27.49
N TYR A 595 -2.57 16.29 -28.48
CA TYR A 595 -2.47 15.19 -29.44
C TYR A 595 -1.23 15.31 -30.34
N SER A 596 -0.97 16.51 -30.85
CA SER A 596 0.18 16.82 -31.72
C SER A 596 1.52 16.74 -30.99
N ASP A 597 1.56 17.03 -29.68
CA ASP A 597 2.74 16.88 -28.83
C ASP A 597 3.16 15.40 -28.66
N GLY A 598 2.30 14.46 -29.07
CA GLY A 598 2.62 13.04 -29.24
C GLY A 598 1.93 12.11 -28.24
N ILE A 599 1.24 11.08 -28.77
CA ILE A 599 0.42 10.14 -27.98
C ILE A 599 1.07 8.77 -27.76
N ASN A 600 2.25 8.54 -28.34
CA ASN A 600 2.91 7.22 -28.34
C ASN A 600 3.29 6.73 -26.94
N HIS A 601 3.50 7.67 -26.02
CA HIS A 601 3.85 7.39 -24.63
C HIS A 601 2.64 7.01 -23.74
N LEU A 602 1.41 7.04 -24.27
CA LEU A 602 0.20 6.69 -23.51
C LEU A 602 -0.05 5.17 -23.49
N ASN A 603 -0.28 4.61 -22.30
CA ASN A 603 -0.78 3.24 -22.13
C ASN A 603 -2.28 3.11 -22.52
N SER A 604 -2.77 1.87 -22.63
CA SER A 604 -4.15 1.57 -23.07
C SER A 604 -5.23 2.27 -22.23
N ASN A 605 -5.07 2.30 -20.90
CA ASN A 605 -6.03 2.96 -20.01
C ASN A 605 -6.09 4.48 -20.23
N ASN A 606 -4.93 5.10 -20.42
CA ASN A 606 -4.80 6.53 -20.71
C ASN A 606 -5.35 6.86 -22.10
N ARG A 607 -5.13 6.00 -23.10
CA ARG A 607 -5.72 6.12 -24.45
C ARG A 607 -7.25 6.03 -24.43
N ILE A 608 -7.82 5.10 -23.67
CA ILE A 608 -9.28 4.97 -23.51
C ILE A 608 -9.85 6.22 -22.82
N LEU A 609 -9.21 6.72 -21.76
CA LEU A 609 -9.63 7.93 -21.07
C LEU A 609 -9.59 9.16 -21.99
N LEU A 610 -8.48 9.34 -22.71
CA LEU A 610 -8.30 10.45 -23.65
C LEU A 610 -9.26 10.35 -24.83
N GLY A 611 -9.44 9.14 -25.40
CA GLY A 611 -10.40 8.88 -26.47
C GLY A 611 -11.83 9.24 -26.08
N ARG A 612 -12.23 8.99 -24.83
CA ARG A 612 -13.52 9.45 -24.29
C ARG A 612 -13.63 10.99 -24.26
N ILE A 613 -12.56 11.68 -23.85
CA ILE A 613 -12.54 13.15 -23.82
C ILE A 613 -12.68 13.70 -25.24
N PHE A 614 -11.95 13.14 -26.20
CA PHE A 614 -11.98 13.56 -27.60
C PHE A 614 -13.35 13.33 -28.25
N TYR A 615 -13.93 12.13 -28.05
CA TYR A 615 -15.28 11.81 -28.49
C TYR A 615 -16.31 12.80 -27.95
N ASN A 616 -16.28 13.09 -26.65
CA ASN A 616 -17.22 14.03 -26.01
C ASN A 616 -17.09 15.48 -26.54
N ASN A 617 -15.95 15.83 -27.14
CA ASN A 617 -15.68 17.15 -27.71
C ASN A 617 -15.78 17.18 -29.25
N GLY A 618 -16.30 16.12 -29.88
CA GLY A 618 -16.50 16.04 -31.32
C GLY A 618 -15.22 15.87 -32.14
N LEU A 619 -14.12 15.40 -31.54
CA LEU A 619 -12.86 15.08 -32.20
C LEU A 619 -12.80 13.59 -32.55
N HIS A 620 -13.75 13.16 -33.38
CA HIS A 620 -13.99 11.74 -33.65
C HIS A 620 -12.83 11.01 -34.36
N PRO A 621 -12.16 11.59 -35.37
CA PRO A 621 -11.03 10.92 -36.03
C PRO A 621 -9.88 10.62 -35.08
N GLN A 622 -9.51 11.59 -34.24
CA GLN A 622 -8.45 11.44 -33.25
C GLN A 622 -8.85 10.46 -32.14
N ALA A 623 -10.13 10.42 -31.76
CA ALA A 623 -10.65 9.41 -30.85
C ALA A 623 -10.50 7.99 -31.44
N THR A 624 -10.78 7.79 -32.73
CA THR A 624 -10.54 6.52 -33.43
C THR A 624 -9.07 6.13 -33.38
N THR A 625 -8.15 7.04 -33.72
CA THR A 625 -6.70 6.76 -33.67
C THR A 625 -6.23 6.36 -32.26
N LEU A 626 -6.72 7.04 -31.22
CA LEU A 626 -6.38 6.72 -29.83
C LEU A 626 -6.87 5.33 -29.41
N LEU A 627 -8.13 5.00 -29.73
CA LEU A 627 -8.76 3.73 -29.34
C LEU A 627 -8.20 2.55 -30.11
N ASN A 628 -7.82 2.74 -31.38
CA ASN A 628 -7.22 1.68 -32.19
C ASN A 628 -5.76 1.43 -31.79
N GLY A 629 -5.06 2.43 -31.26
CA GLY A 629 -3.70 2.28 -30.75
C GLY A 629 -3.56 1.68 -29.34
N THR A 630 -4.62 1.11 -28.75
CA THR A 630 -4.53 0.39 -27.46
C THR A 630 -3.88 -0.98 -27.66
N ARG A 631 -3.02 -1.38 -26.72
CA ARG A 631 -2.41 -2.72 -26.63
C ARG A 631 -3.28 -3.67 -25.81
N LEU A 632 -3.53 -4.86 -26.33
CA LEU A 632 -4.44 -5.86 -25.73
C LEU A 632 -3.89 -6.43 -24.42
N GLU A 633 -2.58 -6.54 -24.30
CA GLU A 633 -1.87 -7.13 -23.14
C GLU A 633 -1.98 -6.26 -21.87
N GLU A 634 -2.24 -4.95 -22.06
CA GLU A 634 -2.40 -3.93 -21.03
C GLU A 634 -3.85 -3.80 -20.53
N MET A 635 -4.81 -4.42 -21.23
CA MET A 635 -6.23 -4.25 -20.96
C MET A 635 -6.73 -5.33 -19.99
N ASN A 636 -7.52 -4.92 -19.00
CA ASN A 636 -8.38 -5.82 -18.24
C ASN A 636 -9.80 -5.81 -18.81
N ASP A 637 -10.65 -6.72 -18.33
CA ASP A 637 -12.04 -6.93 -18.78
C ASP A 637 -12.84 -5.62 -18.81
N ARG A 638 -12.64 -4.77 -17.79
CA ARG A 638 -13.22 -3.42 -17.72
C ARG A 638 -12.80 -2.53 -18.87
N SER A 639 -11.51 -2.57 -19.22
CA SER A 639 -10.95 -1.77 -20.30
C SER A 639 -11.49 -2.22 -21.65
N TYR A 640 -11.67 -3.53 -21.87
CA TYR A 640 -12.32 -4.08 -23.06
C TYR A 640 -13.74 -3.55 -23.23
N MET A 641 -14.58 -3.67 -22.20
CA MET A 641 -15.96 -3.15 -22.26
C MET A 641 -16.02 -1.62 -22.40
N ALA A 642 -15.13 -0.88 -21.74
CA ALA A 642 -15.07 0.57 -21.86
C ALA A 642 -14.65 1.01 -23.28
N LYS A 643 -13.64 0.36 -23.86
CA LYS A 643 -13.17 0.59 -25.23
C LYS A 643 -14.29 0.33 -26.23
N LEU A 644 -14.94 -0.85 -26.15
CA LEU A 644 -16.06 -1.23 -27.01
C LEU A 644 -17.15 -0.15 -27.01
N ASN A 645 -17.66 0.25 -25.83
CA ASN A 645 -18.70 1.25 -25.74
C ASN A 645 -18.32 2.58 -26.40
N ILE A 646 -17.07 3.05 -26.21
CA ILE A 646 -16.63 4.32 -26.78
C ILE A 646 -16.44 4.18 -28.31
N GLN A 647 -15.85 3.09 -28.79
CA GLN A 647 -15.66 2.84 -30.22
C GLN A 647 -16.99 2.78 -30.98
N LEU A 648 -17.95 1.97 -30.51
CA LEU A 648 -19.26 1.86 -31.16
C LEU A 648 -19.98 3.21 -31.25
N ARG A 649 -19.89 4.04 -30.19
CA ARG A 649 -20.45 5.39 -30.21
C ARG A 649 -19.73 6.32 -31.17
N ASN A 650 -18.41 6.22 -31.26
CA ASN A 650 -17.61 7.05 -32.15
C ASN A 650 -17.89 6.69 -33.62
N TYR A 651 -17.90 5.40 -33.97
CA TYR A 651 -18.25 4.94 -35.31
C TYR A 651 -19.69 5.31 -35.70
N MET A 652 -20.64 5.18 -34.78
CA MET A 652 -22.01 5.66 -34.99
C MET A 652 -22.07 7.18 -35.24
N ALA A 653 -21.21 7.98 -34.61
CA ALA A 653 -21.14 9.42 -34.84
C ALA A 653 -20.55 9.75 -36.21
N CYS A 654 -19.55 8.99 -36.68
CA CYS A 654 -18.91 9.15 -37.99
C CYS A 654 -19.61 8.46 -39.17
N HIS A 655 -20.71 7.73 -38.93
CA HIS A 655 -21.35 6.88 -39.95
C HIS A 655 -20.43 5.74 -40.47
N GLU A 656 -19.46 5.30 -39.68
CA GLU A 656 -18.53 4.22 -40.01
C GLU A 656 -19.09 2.85 -39.60
N TYR A 657 -20.21 2.45 -40.22
CA TYR A 657 -20.95 1.23 -39.82
C TYR A 657 -20.17 -0.07 -40.05
N PHE A 658 -19.27 -0.11 -41.04
CA PHE A 658 -18.38 -1.24 -41.26
C PHE A 658 -17.45 -1.49 -40.06
N ASN A 659 -16.77 -0.44 -39.59
CA ASN A 659 -15.87 -0.51 -38.44
C ASN A 659 -16.62 -0.90 -37.16
N MET A 660 -17.89 -0.51 -37.05
CA MET A 660 -18.76 -0.93 -35.95
C MET A 660 -19.00 -2.44 -35.96
N ILE A 661 -19.30 -3.03 -37.13
CA ILE A 661 -19.52 -4.48 -37.27
C ILE A 661 -18.23 -5.25 -36.96
N ASP A 662 -17.10 -4.83 -37.54
CA ASP A 662 -15.80 -5.47 -37.32
C ASP A 662 -15.41 -5.45 -35.83
N THR A 663 -15.62 -4.31 -35.16
CA THR A 663 -15.36 -4.18 -33.71
C THR A 663 -16.25 -5.11 -32.86
N ILE A 664 -17.51 -5.32 -33.28
CA ILE A 664 -18.41 -6.25 -32.59
C ILE A 664 -17.94 -7.70 -32.77
N GLN A 665 -17.54 -8.08 -33.99
CA GLN A 665 -17.10 -9.44 -34.31
C GLN A 665 -15.78 -9.80 -33.62
N GLN A 666 -14.89 -8.84 -33.41
CA GLN A 666 -13.62 -9.02 -32.72
C GLN A 666 -13.72 -8.92 -31.19
N PHE A 667 -14.90 -8.67 -30.62
CA PHE A 667 -15.05 -8.51 -29.19
C PHE A 667 -14.92 -9.87 -28.47
N PRO A 668 -13.98 -10.03 -27.51
CA PRO A 668 -13.67 -11.32 -26.90
C PRO A 668 -14.69 -11.66 -25.80
N ILE A 669 -15.94 -11.92 -26.18
CA ILE A 669 -17.06 -12.11 -25.25
C ILE A 669 -16.85 -13.31 -24.31
N ASP A 670 -16.18 -14.36 -24.78
CA ASP A 670 -15.94 -15.58 -24.01
C ASP A 670 -14.73 -15.52 -23.08
N ASP A 671 -13.81 -14.58 -23.31
CA ASP A 671 -12.53 -14.50 -22.59
C ASP A 671 -12.54 -13.49 -21.43
N ILE A 672 -13.59 -12.68 -21.30
CA ILE A 672 -13.67 -11.62 -20.28
C ILE A 672 -14.88 -11.80 -19.36
N VAL A 673 -14.77 -11.31 -18.12
CA VAL A 673 -15.91 -11.24 -17.20
C VAL A 673 -16.81 -10.08 -17.59
N LEU A 674 -18.04 -10.39 -18.03
CA LEU A 674 -19.01 -9.38 -18.46
C LEU A 674 -19.66 -8.65 -17.28
N SER A 675 -20.10 -7.42 -17.56
CA SER A 675 -20.86 -6.59 -16.62
C SER A 675 -22.23 -6.25 -17.20
N PRO A 676 -23.31 -6.23 -16.39
CA PRO A 676 -24.62 -5.70 -16.81
C PRO A 676 -24.57 -4.27 -17.39
N TYR A 677 -23.52 -3.52 -17.06
CA TYR A 677 -23.23 -2.24 -17.68
C TYR A 677 -23.11 -2.35 -19.21
N ILE A 678 -22.34 -3.29 -19.76
CA ILE A 678 -22.09 -3.32 -21.21
C ILE A 678 -23.38 -3.64 -21.97
N TYR A 679 -24.20 -4.56 -21.46
CA TYR A 679 -25.54 -4.83 -21.96
C TYR A 679 -26.36 -3.53 -22.08
N THR A 680 -26.45 -2.78 -20.97
CA THR A 680 -27.19 -1.52 -20.92
C THR A 680 -26.65 -0.49 -21.91
N GLN A 681 -25.33 -0.41 -22.08
CA GLN A 681 -24.72 0.50 -23.05
C GLN A 681 -25.01 0.09 -24.50
N CYS A 682 -24.98 -1.20 -24.82
CA CYS A 682 -25.32 -1.73 -26.14
C CYS A 682 -26.79 -1.46 -26.49
N CYS A 683 -27.72 -1.72 -25.58
CA CYS A 683 -29.14 -1.39 -25.75
C CYS A 683 -29.37 0.12 -25.96
N TYR A 684 -28.59 0.97 -25.30
CA TYR A 684 -28.63 2.41 -25.53
C TYR A 684 -28.17 2.79 -26.94
N ILE A 685 -27.10 2.16 -27.44
CA ILE A 685 -26.59 2.39 -28.80
C ILE A 685 -27.60 1.89 -29.84
N GLU A 686 -28.22 0.73 -29.61
CA GLU A 686 -29.27 0.17 -30.47
C GLU A 686 -30.43 1.15 -30.64
N LYS A 687 -30.95 1.70 -29.53
CA LYS A 687 -32.02 2.71 -29.56
C LYS A 687 -31.63 3.93 -30.40
N LYS A 688 -30.37 4.37 -30.32
CA LYS A 688 -29.87 5.49 -31.13
C LYS A 688 -29.73 5.15 -32.60
N LEU A 689 -29.25 3.96 -32.94
CA LEU A 689 -29.19 3.49 -34.33
C LEU A 689 -30.59 3.39 -34.94
N MET A 690 -31.56 2.85 -34.19
CA MET A 690 -32.96 2.80 -34.61
C MET A 690 -33.54 4.20 -34.87
N GLN A 691 -33.23 5.17 -34.02
CA GLN A 691 -33.65 6.57 -34.25
C GLN A 691 -33.02 7.14 -35.53
N LYS A 692 -31.72 6.90 -35.76
CA LYS A 692 -31.04 7.33 -36.98
C LYS A 692 -31.63 6.67 -38.23
N LEU A 693 -31.90 5.37 -38.19
CA LEU A 693 -32.52 4.63 -39.29
C LEU A 693 -33.87 5.23 -39.67
N LYS A 694 -34.74 5.47 -38.69
CA LYS A 694 -36.05 6.10 -38.92
C LYS A 694 -35.93 7.48 -39.57
N ILE A 695 -34.93 8.26 -39.17
CA ILE A 695 -34.68 9.59 -39.77
C ILE A 695 -34.20 9.45 -41.23
N GLU A 696 -33.34 8.47 -41.53
CA GLU A 696 -32.89 8.20 -42.91
C GLU A 696 -34.05 7.72 -43.78
N GLU A 697 -34.87 6.79 -43.29
CA GLU A 697 -36.08 6.31 -43.98
C GLU A 697 -37.07 7.47 -44.27
N LEU A 698 -37.28 8.37 -43.30
CA LEU A 698 -38.13 9.55 -43.48
C LEU A 698 -37.55 10.54 -44.51
N LYS A 699 -36.23 10.74 -44.51
CA LYS A 699 -35.55 11.58 -45.51
C LYS A 699 -35.63 10.98 -46.91
N GLU A 700 -35.47 9.67 -47.04
CA GLU A 700 -35.65 8.96 -48.31
C GLU A 700 -37.09 9.08 -48.82
N GLN A 701 -38.08 8.93 -47.95
CA GLN A 701 -39.49 9.14 -48.31
C GLN A 701 -39.76 10.59 -48.75
N GLN A 702 -39.21 11.59 -48.07
CA GLN A 702 -39.33 13.01 -48.45
C GLN A 702 -38.63 13.31 -49.79
N ASN A 703 -37.42 12.79 -50.01
CA ASN A 703 -36.70 12.92 -51.27
C ASN A 703 -37.44 12.23 -52.43
N ASN A 704 -38.05 11.07 -52.20
CA ASN A 704 -38.87 10.37 -53.20
C ASN A 704 -40.16 11.15 -53.53
N LEU A 705 -40.76 11.83 -52.55
CA LEU A 705 -41.91 12.73 -52.76
C LEU A 705 -41.52 14.01 -53.52
N GLN A 706 -40.32 14.56 -53.29
CA GLN A 706 -39.77 15.68 -54.07
C GLN A 706 -39.39 15.27 -55.50
N HIS A 707 -38.78 14.09 -55.70
CA HIS A 707 -38.48 13.56 -57.03
C HIS A 707 -39.72 13.19 -57.85
N HIS A 708 -40.86 12.93 -57.21
CA HIS A 708 -42.14 12.79 -57.90
C HIS A 708 -42.77 14.14 -58.33
N ARG A 709 -42.30 15.27 -57.81
CA ARG A 709 -42.72 16.61 -58.27
C ARG A 709 -41.88 17.18 -59.42
N GLU A 710 -40.72 16.60 -59.73
CA GLU A 710 -39.78 17.11 -60.77
C GLU A 710 -39.56 16.15 -61.95
N LYS A 711 -40.56 15.33 -62.31
CA LYS A 711 -40.52 14.49 -63.51
C LYS A 711 -41.63 14.85 -64.50
N THR A 712 -41.50 16.02 -65.11
CA THR A 712 -42.05 16.31 -66.44
C THR A 712 -40.95 17.00 -67.23
N TYR A 713 -40.36 16.26 -68.18
CA TYR A 713 -39.55 16.84 -69.24
C TYR A 713 -40.22 16.49 -70.55
N SER A 714 -40.57 17.51 -71.33
CA SER A 714 -40.96 17.41 -72.72
C SER A 714 -39.71 17.41 -73.60
N TYR A 715 -39.58 16.44 -74.50
CA TYR A 715 -38.61 16.50 -75.59
C TYR A 715 -39.32 16.29 -76.93
N VAL A 716 -38.75 16.86 -77.99
CA VAL A 716 -39.28 16.76 -79.36
C VAL A 716 -38.62 15.57 -80.04
N ALA A 717 -39.42 14.64 -80.55
CA ALA A 717 -38.93 13.50 -81.31
C ALA A 717 -38.43 13.94 -82.70
N ALA A 718 -37.63 13.11 -83.37
CA ALA A 718 -37.02 13.42 -84.67
C ALA A 718 -38.04 13.66 -85.81
N ASN A 719 -39.32 13.34 -85.59
CA ASN A 719 -40.46 13.61 -86.48
C ASN A 719 -41.22 14.91 -86.15
N GLY A 720 -40.78 15.69 -85.16
CA GLY A 720 -41.40 16.97 -84.77
C GLY A 720 -42.52 16.86 -83.74
N GLU A 721 -42.86 15.67 -83.23
CA GLU A 721 -43.89 15.51 -82.20
C GLU A 721 -43.34 15.67 -80.78
N LEU A 722 -44.12 16.38 -79.95
CA LEU A 722 -43.84 16.62 -78.54
C LEU A 722 -44.34 15.43 -77.73
N ILE A 723 -43.44 14.63 -77.17
CA ILE A 723 -43.81 13.45 -76.38
C ILE A 723 -43.76 13.82 -74.90
N GLU A 724 -44.92 13.82 -74.25
CA GLU A 724 -45.05 13.95 -72.80
C GLU A 724 -45.08 12.56 -72.14
N ASN A 725 -44.36 12.40 -71.01
CA ASN A 725 -44.39 11.24 -70.11
C ASN A 725 -43.66 9.95 -70.55
N ALA A 726 -42.38 10.02 -70.94
CA ALA A 726 -41.54 8.82 -71.13
C ALA A 726 -40.93 8.31 -69.79
N PRO A 727 -40.98 6.98 -69.48
CA PRO A 727 -40.42 6.43 -68.25
C PRO A 727 -38.88 6.36 -68.32
N LYS A 728 -38.20 6.98 -67.35
CA LYS A 728 -36.76 6.77 -67.11
C LYS A 728 -36.53 5.35 -66.59
N LEU A 729 -35.79 4.52 -67.33
CA LEU A 729 -35.28 3.23 -66.84
C LEU A 729 -34.45 3.47 -65.56
N GLY A 730 -35.03 3.13 -64.41
CA GLY A 730 -34.39 3.25 -63.12
C GLY A 730 -33.48 2.05 -62.84
N MET A 731 -32.18 2.21 -63.05
CA MET A 731 -31.22 1.31 -62.39
C MET A 731 -31.20 1.64 -60.90
N LYS A 732 -31.86 0.82 -60.08
CA LYS A 732 -31.59 0.76 -58.64
C LYS A 732 -30.20 0.17 -58.47
N LEU A 733 -29.21 1.01 -58.17
CA LEU A 733 -27.94 0.55 -57.61
C LEU A 733 -28.23 -0.31 -56.36
N PRO A 734 -27.55 -1.44 -56.16
CA PRO A 734 -27.70 -2.21 -54.92
C PRO A 734 -27.36 -1.31 -53.74
N PRO A 735 -28.11 -1.40 -52.61
CA PRO A 735 -27.78 -0.61 -51.43
C PRO A 735 -26.35 -0.94 -50.99
N PRO A 736 -25.57 0.06 -50.54
CA PRO A 736 -24.22 -0.21 -50.05
C PRO A 736 -24.26 -1.29 -48.95
N GLN A 737 -23.37 -2.28 -49.03
CA GLN A 737 -23.33 -3.45 -48.13
C GLN A 737 -23.14 -3.10 -46.63
N TYR A 738 -22.91 -1.83 -46.29
CA TYR A 738 -22.59 -1.35 -44.95
C TYR A 738 -23.46 -0.14 -44.55
N THR A 739 -24.77 -0.37 -44.42
CA THR A 739 -25.74 0.62 -43.92
C THR A 739 -26.01 0.45 -42.41
N ILE A 740 -26.90 1.28 -41.84
CA ILE A 740 -27.33 1.14 -40.44
C ILE A 740 -27.90 -0.26 -40.15
N VAL A 741 -28.56 -0.89 -41.12
CA VAL A 741 -29.28 -2.16 -40.94
C VAL A 741 -28.34 -3.33 -40.60
N PRO A 742 -27.26 -3.61 -41.36
CA PRO A 742 -26.25 -4.59 -40.96
C PRO A 742 -25.60 -4.33 -39.59
N ALA A 743 -25.26 -3.08 -39.28
CA ALA A 743 -24.67 -2.72 -37.99
C ALA A 743 -25.63 -2.94 -36.82
N LEU A 744 -26.92 -2.65 -37.03
CA LEU A 744 -27.98 -2.93 -36.06
C LEU A 744 -28.15 -4.44 -35.84
N LYS A 745 -28.11 -5.25 -36.92
CA LYS A 745 -28.18 -6.71 -36.81
C LYS A 745 -27.01 -7.28 -35.99
N ALA A 746 -25.79 -6.83 -36.27
CA ALA A 746 -24.61 -7.22 -35.51
C ALA A 746 -24.71 -6.84 -34.03
N LEU A 747 -25.17 -5.62 -33.73
CA LEU A 747 -25.34 -5.15 -32.36
C LEU A 747 -26.41 -5.95 -31.60
N ARG A 748 -27.52 -6.32 -32.25
CA ARG A 748 -28.56 -7.17 -31.65
C ARG A 748 -28.05 -8.58 -31.35
N GLY A 749 -27.23 -9.15 -32.24
CA GLY A 749 -26.53 -10.41 -31.98
C GLY A 749 -25.70 -10.32 -30.70
N LEU A 750 -24.82 -9.32 -30.63
CA LEU A 750 -23.99 -9.08 -29.44
C LEU A 750 -24.83 -8.88 -28.16
N ILE A 751 -25.93 -8.14 -28.22
CA ILE A 751 -26.83 -7.95 -27.07
C ILE A 751 -27.40 -9.30 -26.60
N GLY A 752 -27.84 -10.15 -27.53
CA GLY A 752 -28.33 -11.49 -27.22
C GLY A 752 -27.25 -12.36 -26.57
N ASP A 753 -26.05 -12.36 -27.13
CA ASP A 753 -24.92 -13.14 -26.60
C ASP A 753 -24.55 -12.68 -25.17
N ILE A 754 -24.52 -11.37 -24.93
CA ILE A 754 -24.26 -10.79 -23.60
C ILE A 754 -25.35 -11.22 -22.60
N ASP A 755 -26.63 -11.21 -22.99
CA ASP A 755 -27.75 -11.54 -22.10
C ASP A 755 -27.73 -13.02 -21.68
N VAL A 756 -27.53 -13.91 -22.65
CA VAL A 756 -27.36 -15.34 -22.41
C VAL A 756 -26.18 -15.58 -21.47
N ARG A 757 -25.05 -14.91 -21.71
CA ARG A 757 -23.85 -15.07 -20.89
C ARG A 757 -24.05 -14.57 -19.46
N LEU A 758 -24.60 -13.38 -19.26
CA LEU A 758 -24.86 -12.83 -17.93
C LEU A 758 -25.83 -13.71 -17.12
N THR A 759 -26.84 -14.28 -17.78
CA THR A 759 -27.80 -15.19 -17.15
C THR A 759 -27.13 -16.49 -16.70
N LYS A 760 -26.29 -17.07 -17.54
CA LYS A 760 -25.50 -18.26 -17.21
C LYS A 760 -24.51 -17.98 -16.08
N ASP A 761 -23.73 -16.91 -16.20
CA ASP A 761 -22.71 -16.52 -15.22
C ASP A 761 -23.31 -16.35 -13.83
N ARG A 762 -24.53 -15.80 -13.70
CA ARG A 762 -25.20 -15.67 -12.40
C ARG A 762 -25.34 -17.02 -11.69
N THR A 763 -25.80 -18.04 -12.40
CA THR A 763 -26.00 -19.39 -11.85
C THR A 763 -24.67 -20.03 -11.49
N ASP A 764 -23.70 -19.96 -12.40
CA ASP A 764 -22.38 -20.56 -12.22
C ASP A 764 -21.63 -19.90 -11.04
N ILE A 765 -21.66 -18.57 -10.93
CA ILE A 765 -21.05 -17.83 -9.82
C ILE A 765 -21.67 -18.24 -8.48
N MET A 766 -22.98 -18.38 -8.39
CA MET A 766 -23.65 -18.77 -7.14
C MET A 766 -23.29 -20.20 -6.72
N ASN A 767 -23.18 -21.12 -7.68
CA ASN A 767 -22.71 -22.48 -7.43
C ASN A 767 -21.26 -22.48 -6.91
N GLU A 768 -20.38 -21.67 -7.50
CA GLU A 768 -18.98 -21.55 -7.06
C GLU A 768 -18.87 -20.97 -5.64
N ILE A 769 -19.69 -19.98 -5.27
CA ILE A 769 -19.74 -19.46 -3.90
C ILE A 769 -20.13 -20.56 -2.90
N GLN A 770 -21.14 -21.38 -3.23
CA GLN A 770 -21.57 -22.46 -2.35
C GLN A 770 -20.47 -23.53 -2.19
N GLN A 771 -19.82 -23.89 -3.30
CA GLN A 771 -18.67 -24.79 -3.26
C GLN A 771 -17.52 -24.21 -2.42
N MET A 772 -17.31 -22.89 -2.47
CA MET A 772 -16.29 -22.21 -1.68
C MET A 772 -16.53 -22.35 -0.19
N PHE A 773 -17.74 -22.09 0.32
CA PHE A 773 -18.03 -22.29 1.74
C PHE A 773 -17.89 -23.75 2.16
N THR A 774 -18.33 -24.68 1.32
CA THR A 774 -18.19 -26.12 1.58
C THR A 774 -16.73 -26.56 1.65
N PHE A 775 -15.88 -26.01 0.78
CA PHE A 775 -14.44 -26.24 0.79
C PHE A 775 -13.77 -25.63 2.03
N LEU A 776 -14.09 -24.37 2.36
CA LEU A 776 -13.51 -23.68 3.51
C LEU A 776 -13.84 -24.40 4.82
N ASN A 777 -15.07 -24.89 4.98
CA ASN A 777 -15.45 -25.68 6.15
C ASN A 777 -14.57 -26.92 6.31
N ARG A 778 -14.30 -27.64 5.22
CA ARG A 778 -13.42 -28.82 5.23
C ARG A 778 -11.98 -28.43 5.57
N TRP A 779 -11.45 -27.43 4.90
CA TRP A 779 -10.05 -27.01 5.10
C TRP A 779 -9.78 -26.49 6.52
N ILE A 780 -10.75 -25.79 7.12
CA ILE A 780 -10.66 -25.34 8.51
C ILE A 780 -10.76 -26.52 9.49
N ALA A 781 -11.62 -27.50 9.20
CA ALA A 781 -11.82 -28.68 10.04
C ALA A 781 -10.63 -29.65 10.01
N ASP A 782 -9.89 -29.71 8.90
CA ASP A 782 -8.70 -30.56 8.73
C ASP A 782 -7.49 -30.13 9.60
N LYS A 783 -7.65 -29.15 10.51
CA LYS A 783 -6.68 -28.82 11.56
C LYS A 783 -6.56 -29.97 12.58
N GLY A 784 -5.88 -31.06 12.23
CA GLY A 784 -5.60 -32.12 13.21
C GLY A 784 -5.22 -33.51 12.72
N ASP A 785 -4.87 -33.75 11.45
CA ASP A 785 -4.33 -35.06 11.08
C ASP A 785 -2.79 -35.04 11.19
N GLU A 786 -2.28 -35.38 12.38
CA GLU A 786 -0.83 -35.54 12.68
C GLU A 786 -0.14 -36.58 11.76
N ARG A 787 -0.91 -37.30 10.92
CA ARG A 787 -0.42 -38.27 9.92
C ARG A 787 0.08 -37.66 8.61
N LYS A 788 0.13 -36.32 8.49
CA LYS A 788 0.60 -35.61 7.29
C LYS A 788 1.99 -34.95 7.42
N ILE A 789 2.74 -35.24 8.48
CA ILE A 789 4.16 -34.86 8.62
C ILE A 789 5.05 -35.97 8.04
#